data_AF-C0EAS9-F1
#
_entry.id   AF-C0EAS9-F1
#
_cell.length_a   1.000
_cell.length_b   1.000
_cell.length_c   1.000
_cell.angle_alpha   90.00
_cell.angle_beta   90.00
_cell.angle_gamma   90.00
#
_symmetry.space_group_name_H-M   'P 1'
#
loop_
_entity.id
_entity.type
_entity.pdbx_description
1 polymer ?
#
loop_
_entity_poly.entity_id
_entity_poly.type
_entity_poly.pdbx_seq_one_letter_code
_entity_poly.pdbx_strand_id
1 'polypeptide(L)'
;MKGLFKKAVGVALAAAMCLTVLPTAALTSPVTDLSQSSANDNLLRIWYDEPATDWQTEALAIGNGYMGGMVFGGVKRDKVHINEKTVWNGGPTENNNRYNYGNTNPTETEEDLQKIKDDLNAIREKLDDKSEFVFGFDEDSYQSSGTSTRGEAMDWLNKLMGDLTGYSAPQDYADLFITNNAIDESAVTNYIRDLDMRTGLATVSYDYDGVHYTREYFNSYPDNVLVVRLTADQGGKINFNTNLTDKTRGNNLTNTAEGDTITMKSSLRSNGLKVEAQLKVVPEGGDISVDGSSINVANADAATLILACGTDYKMELPTFRGEDPHAAVTGRISAAAEKGYADLKEDHVADHSALFSRMEIGFNEEIPQIPTDELIKKYRNMVDNNGGEVPTEAEQRALEIICYQFGRYLTIAGSREGSLPTNLQGVWGEGSFAWGGDYHFNINVQMNYWPTMASNLAECHVPYNDYLNVLREAGRGAAAAAFGIKSEPGEENGWLVGCFSTPYMFATMGQKNNAAGWNPTGSAWALLNSYEYYLFSGDTEYLKNELYPSMKEVANFWNEALYWSEYQQRYVSGPSYSPENGPIVNGASYDQQFIWQHFENTIQAAETLGVDEDLVATWREKQSKLDPVIVGDDGQVKEWFEETTFGKAQAGDLEEIDIPQWRQSLGASTSGQEPPHRHLSHLMALYPCNIISKDNPEYMDAAMVTLNERGLDATGWSKAHKLNLWARTGHSDEAFQIVQSAVGGGNSGFLTNLFSSHGGGANYKAYPIFQIDGNYGYTAGVNEMLLQSQLGYVQFLPALPEEWNTGFVKGMVARGNFEIDMDWADGTANTFTVTSRNGGEFSGEYKGIANATITDAEGNPVEFTKNSDDRVTFNTEKDGVYTITLPQPEPANKAILSTVLAYAEAQYASDEFANVIDSVQQSFTAALENARVVNADPKASQEAVDAAWQTLMTEIHKLGFVRGDKSTLAQLVEISNSYNDNIDRYTPATADPFVAALASAKAVLDDGDAMQDDVAAAESALLDAMMNLRFKADKSVLEAVLAQVNDLDLSAYSEADLAAFNAAKAAAEAVYNDVNAEQDAVDKAIADLQAAIPTEEPADTTDTDLTQTDTETPTQGDAALTTGGGNAKTGEATPIALAVAAVSLVGAALFISKKRSR
;
A
#
# COMPACT_ATOMS: atom_id res chain seq x y z
N MET A 1 -3.46 64.74 50.64
CA MET A 1 -4.78 65.22 51.12
C MET A 1 -5.77 64.08 50.86
N LYS A 2 -6.57 63.59 51.83
CA LYS A 2 -8.02 63.88 51.95
C LYS A 2 -8.67 64.19 50.59
N GLY A 3 -9.65 63.46 50.02
CA GLY A 3 -10.44 62.25 50.34
C GLY A 3 -11.42 62.01 49.14
N LEU A 4 -12.39 61.08 49.08
CA LEU A 4 -12.91 60.09 50.03
C LEU A 4 -13.84 59.07 49.28
N PHE A 5 -13.76 57.76 49.58
CA PHE A 5 -14.80 56.69 49.37
C PHE A 5 -15.20 56.28 47.93
N LYS A 6 -15.65 55.04 47.62
CA LYS A 6 -15.81 53.74 48.35
C LYS A 6 -15.78 52.58 47.32
N LYS A 7 -14.98 51.52 47.49
CA LYS A 7 -15.31 50.13 47.95
C LYS A 7 -16.28 49.31 47.06
N ALA A 8 -16.09 48.01 46.83
CA ALA A 8 -15.42 46.99 47.67
C ALA A 8 -14.48 46.03 46.87
N VAL A 9 -13.27 45.71 47.38
CA VAL A 9 -12.83 44.40 47.95
C VAL A 9 -12.50 43.33 46.88
N GLY A 10 -11.30 42.71 46.83
CA GLY A 10 -10.12 42.79 47.72
C GLY A 10 -8.81 42.35 47.04
N VAL A 11 -7.67 42.49 47.74
CA VAL A 11 -6.28 42.45 47.22
C VAL A 11 -5.30 42.12 48.37
N ALA A 12 -4.03 41.70 48.19
CA ALA A 12 -3.14 41.61 47.00
C ALA A 12 -2.07 40.49 47.17
N LEU A 13 -1.10 40.43 46.25
CA LEU A 13 0.10 39.57 46.17
C LEU A 13 0.86 39.32 47.49
N ALA A 14 1.59 38.20 47.54
CA ALA A 14 2.91 38.12 48.19
C ALA A 14 3.82 37.09 47.48
N ALA A 15 5.10 37.43 47.32
CA ALA A 15 6.16 36.49 46.93
C ALA A 15 7.37 36.71 47.84
N ALA A 16 7.72 35.70 48.64
CA ALA A 16 8.93 35.65 49.46
C ALA A 16 9.19 34.21 49.93
N MET A 17 10.45 33.79 49.94
CA MET A 17 10.88 32.50 50.50
C MET A 17 10.94 32.57 52.04
N CYS A 18 10.57 31.49 52.73
CA CYS A 18 11.41 30.84 53.78
C CYS A 18 10.72 29.65 54.46
N LEU A 19 11.37 28.48 54.40
CA LEU A 19 11.50 27.46 55.46
C LEU A 19 10.32 27.22 56.44
N THR A 20 9.69 26.05 56.37
CA THR A 20 9.69 25.10 57.53
C THR A 20 9.20 23.68 57.17
N VAL A 21 9.91 22.68 57.71
CA VAL A 21 9.50 21.27 57.94
C VAL A 21 9.04 20.45 56.72
N LEU A 22 9.95 19.58 56.25
CA LEU A 22 9.62 18.35 55.54
C LEU A 22 8.83 17.40 56.45
N PRO A 23 7.69 16.84 56.03
CA PRO A 23 7.28 15.52 56.48
C PRO A 23 8.10 14.48 55.70
N THR A 24 8.88 13.65 56.39
CA THR A 24 9.54 12.49 55.79
C THR A 24 8.51 11.39 55.50
N ALA A 25 7.72 11.58 54.44
CA ALA A 25 6.99 10.50 53.81
C ALA A 25 7.98 9.62 53.06
N ALA A 26 8.47 8.57 53.70
CA ALA A 26 9.16 7.50 53.00
C ALA A 26 8.17 6.90 51.98
N LEU A 27 8.47 7.01 50.69
CA LEU A 27 7.71 6.34 49.64
C LEU A 27 8.05 4.85 49.66
N THR A 28 7.53 4.16 50.69
CA THR A 28 7.26 2.73 50.59
C THR A 28 6.09 2.58 49.62
N SER A 29 6.40 2.55 48.32
CA SER A 29 5.46 2.07 47.32
C SER A 29 4.93 0.72 47.81
N PRO A 30 3.60 0.53 47.93
CA PRO A 30 3.08 -0.80 48.16
C PRO A 30 3.53 -1.67 46.98
N VAL A 31 3.99 -2.89 47.25
CA VAL A 31 4.18 -3.88 46.18
C VAL A 31 2.78 -4.19 45.65
N THR A 32 2.41 -3.52 44.55
CA THR A 32 1.19 -3.80 43.82
C THR A 32 1.33 -5.18 43.19
N ASP A 33 0.29 -5.99 43.37
CA ASP A 33 0.20 -7.36 42.88
C ASP A 33 0.51 -7.39 41.38
N LEU A 34 1.59 -8.07 40.98
CA LEU A 34 2.05 -8.13 39.59
C LEU A 34 1.23 -9.17 38.79
N SER A 35 -0.10 -9.00 38.78
CA SER A 35 -0.93 -9.55 37.71
C SER A 35 -0.64 -8.76 36.44
N GLN A 36 0.42 -9.14 35.73
CA GLN A 36 0.75 -8.59 34.42
C GLN A 36 -0.48 -8.64 33.51
N SER A 37 -0.78 -7.51 32.86
CA SER A 37 -1.63 -7.55 31.67
C SER A 37 -0.89 -8.34 30.60
N SER A 38 -1.49 -9.41 30.09
CA SER A 38 -0.98 -10.12 28.91
C SER A 38 -1.31 -9.38 27.60
N ALA A 39 -2.13 -8.32 27.65
CA ALA A 39 -2.41 -7.47 26.50
C ALA A 39 -1.30 -6.45 26.32
N ASN A 40 -0.86 -6.28 25.07
CA ASN A 40 0.13 -5.30 24.65
C ASN A 40 -0.51 -3.90 24.63
N ASP A 41 0.12 -2.91 25.26
CA ASP A 41 -0.34 -1.51 25.35
C ASP A 41 0.56 -0.52 24.60
N ASN A 42 1.57 -1.01 23.87
CA ASN A 42 2.47 -0.18 23.04
C ASN A 42 2.46 -0.66 21.58
N LEU A 43 1.95 0.19 20.68
CA LEU A 43 2.00 -0.02 19.22
C LEU A 43 3.42 -0.24 18.70
N LEU A 44 4.41 0.44 19.29
CA LEU A 44 5.79 0.49 18.80
C LEU A 44 6.72 -0.50 19.54
N ARG A 45 6.14 -1.51 20.17
CA ARG A 45 6.83 -2.67 20.74
C ARG A 45 6.76 -3.84 19.77
N ILE A 46 7.90 -4.22 19.19
CA ILE A 46 7.99 -5.46 18.40
C ILE A 46 8.33 -6.61 19.35
N TRP A 47 7.61 -7.74 19.27
CA TRP A 47 7.70 -8.80 20.28
C TRP A 47 7.43 -10.21 19.73
N TYR A 48 8.01 -11.20 20.41
CA TYR A 48 8.08 -12.61 19.99
C TYR A 48 8.04 -13.53 21.22
N ASP A 49 7.43 -14.71 21.10
CA ASP A 49 7.28 -15.69 22.19
C ASP A 49 8.28 -16.87 22.13
N GLU A 50 9.21 -16.86 21.16
CA GLU A 50 10.37 -17.77 21.11
C GLU A 50 11.73 -17.03 20.95
N PRO A 51 12.84 -17.59 21.46
CA PRO A 51 14.19 -17.02 21.24
C PRO A 51 14.61 -17.06 19.78
N ALA A 52 15.35 -16.04 19.33
CA ALA A 52 15.88 -16.01 17.96
C ALA A 52 16.93 -17.11 17.72
N THR A 53 16.95 -17.64 16.51
CA THR A 53 17.92 -18.62 16.01
C THR A 53 18.78 -18.07 14.86
N ASP A 54 18.22 -17.19 14.04
CA ASP A 54 18.88 -16.49 12.94
C ASP A 54 19.06 -14.98 13.21
N TRP A 55 20.18 -14.42 12.73
CA TRP A 55 20.56 -13.02 12.99
C TRP A 55 19.84 -12.01 12.10
N GLN A 56 19.51 -12.36 10.86
CA GLN A 56 18.93 -11.46 9.86
C GLN A 56 17.40 -11.50 9.85
N THR A 57 16.77 -12.62 10.25
CA THR A 57 15.30 -12.74 10.31
C THR A 57 14.68 -12.59 11.69
N GLU A 58 15.38 -12.92 12.78
CA GLU A 58 14.76 -13.05 14.10
C GLU A 58 15.35 -12.15 15.18
N ALA A 59 16.68 -11.98 15.24
CA ALA A 59 17.34 -11.23 16.30
C ALA A 59 16.99 -9.73 16.31
N LEU A 60 16.92 -9.14 17.51
CA LEU A 60 16.54 -7.74 17.73
C LEU A 60 17.75 -6.81 17.58
N ALA A 61 17.65 -5.78 16.73
CA ALA A 61 18.70 -4.80 16.53
C ALA A 61 18.65 -3.67 17.57
N ILE A 62 19.77 -3.43 18.26
CA ILE A 62 20.00 -2.25 19.12
C ILE A 62 21.29 -1.52 18.70
N GLY A 63 21.39 -0.22 18.92
CA GLY A 63 22.56 0.56 18.48
C GLY A 63 22.62 1.98 19.04
N ASN A 64 23.80 2.60 18.96
CA ASN A 64 24.08 3.96 19.42
C ASN A 64 24.85 4.81 18.39
N GLY A 65 24.76 4.48 17.10
CA GLY A 65 25.58 5.06 16.03
C GLY A 65 27.00 4.51 15.94
N TYR A 66 27.69 4.24 17.05
CA TYR A 66 29.05 3.68 17.07
C TYR A 66 29.07 2.15 16.97
N MET A 67 28.25 1.50 17.79
CA MET A 67 28.22 0.05 17.96
C MET A 67 26.80 -0.50 17.85
N GLY A 68 26.68 -1.65 17.18
CA GLY A 68 25.45 -2.39 16.97
C GLY A 68 25.43 -3.68 17.78
N GLY A 69 24.30 -3.99 18.40
CA GLY A 69 24.02 -5.28 19.04
C GLY A 69 22.86 -5.99 18.32
N MET A 70 22.99 -7.31 18.10
CA MET A 70 21.86 -8.18 17.75
C MET A 70 21.57 -9.10 18.94
N VAL A 71 20.43 -8.90 19.60
CA VAL A 71 20.01 -9.66 20.80
C VAL A 71 19.20 -10.89 20.37
N PHE A 72 19.66 -12.08 20.77
CA PHE A 72 18.98 -13.34 20.44
C PHE A 72 17.95 -13.74 21.51
N GLY A 73 18.23 -13.46 22.78
CA GLY A 73 17.35 -13.73 23.90
C GLY A 73 17.33 -15.19 24.36
N GLY A 74 18.32 -16.00 24.00
CA GLY A 74 18.40 -17.42 24.38
C GLY A 74 18.31 -17.63 25.90
N VAL A 75 17.55 -18.65 26.35
CA VAL A 75 17.24 -18.81 27.78
C VAL A 75 18.43 -19.39 28.54
N LYS A 76 18.86 -20.61 28.20
CA LYS A 76 20.01 -21.28 28.84
C LYS A 76 21.35 -20.68 28.40
N ARG A 77 21.42 -20.24 27.14
CA ARG A 77 22.57 -19.56 26.55
C ARG A 77 22.08 -18.43 25.66
N ASP A 78 22.21 -17.22 26.15
CA ASP A 78 21.95 -16.02 25.37
C ASP A 78 23.18 -15.60 24.56
N LYS A 79 22.95 -14.90 23.45
CA LYS A 79 23.96 -14.25 22.61
C LYS A 79 23.53 -12.82 22.32
N VAL A 80 24.42 -11.87 22.60
CA VAL A 80 24.40 -10.56 21.94
C VAL A 80 25.56 -10.56 20.96
N HIS A 81 25.26 -10.52 19.67
CA HIS A 81 26.27 -10.35 18.63
C HIS A 81 26.60 -8.85 18.50
N ILE A 82 27.89 -8.50 18.45
CA ILE A 82 28.36 -7.10 18.60
C ILE A 82 29.24 -6.72 17.41
N ASN A 83 28.91 -5.59 16.79
CA ASN A 83 29.73 -4.90 15.81
C ASN A 83 30.09 -3.49 16.32
N GLU A 84 31.24 -2.99 15.88
CA GLU A 84 31.67 -1.61 16.08
C GLU A 84 32.03 -1.05 14.70
N LYS A 85 31.52 0.13 14.35
CA LYS A 85 31.43 0.59 12.96
C LYS A 85 32.79 0.87 12.31
N THR A 86 33.87 1.04 13.09
CA THR A 86 35.23 1.27 12.57
C THR A 86 36.04 0.00 12.36
N VAL A 87 35.53 -1.18 12.76
CA VAL A 87 36.20 -2.49 12.62
C VAL A 87 36.18 -2.98 11.16
N TRP A 88 37.07 -2.43 10.33
CA TRP A 88 37.12 -2.69 8.88
C TRP A 88 38.46 -3.21 8.37
N ASN A 89 38.39 -4.15 7.43
CA ASN A 89 39.52 -4.58 6.63
C ASN A 89 39.86 -3.55 5.53
N GLY A 90 41.08 -3.59 4.99
CA GLY A 90 41.51 -2.73 3.88
C GLY A 90 42.16 -1.41 4.30
N GLY A 91 42.20 -0.43 3.40
CA GLY A 91 42.87 0.85 3.62
C GLY A 91 44.41 0.78 3.59
N PRO A 92 45.10 1.78 4.17
CA PRO A 92 46.55 1.76 4.32
C PRO A 92 47.00 0.73 5.36
N THR A 93 48.27 0.30 5.26
CA THR A 93 48.90 -0.62 6.22
C THR A 93 50.35 -0.20 6.45
N GLU A 94 50.95 -0.58 7.58
CA GLU A 94 52.36 -0.27 7.89
C GLU A 94 53.35 -0.69 6.79
N ASN A 95 52.98 -1.70 5.98
CA ASN A 95 53.80 -2.24 4.90
C ASN A 95 53.37 -1.76 3.50
N ASN A 96 52.27 -1.00 3.39
CA ASN A 96 51.75 -0.47 2.13
C ASN A 96 51.74 1.06 2.13
N ASN A 97 52.90 1.65 1.87
CA ASN A 97 53.06 3.10 1.67
C ASN A 97 52.60 3.59 0.27
N ARG A 98 51.68 2.85 -0.37
CA ARG A 98 51.13 3.12 -1.71
C ARG A 98 49.61 3.00 -1.78
N TYR A 99 48.91 3.06 -0.64
CA TYR A 99 47.46 3.15 -0.68
C TYR A 99 47.05 4.48 -1.32
N ASN A 100 46.35 4.40 -2.46
CA ASN A 100 45.98 5.52 -3.32
C ASN A 100 44.46 5.55 -3.57
N TYR A 101 43.66 5.17 -2.58
CA TYR A 101 42.19 5.23 -2.64
C TYR A 101 41.55 4.40 -3.78
N GLY A 102 42.28 3.39 -4.29
CA GLY A 102 41.92 2.54 -5.43
C GLY A 102 42.45 3.02 -6.79
N ASN A 103 43.04 4.22 -6.87
CA ASN A 103 43.47 4.83 -8.12
C ASN A 103 44.75 4.15 -8.66
N THR A 104 44.63 3.62 -9.88
CA THR A 104 45.61 2.80 -10.61
C THR A 104 46.47 3.59 -11.59
N ASN A 105 45.87 4.57 -12.26
CA ASN A 105 46.57 5.44 -13.20
C ASN A 105 47.52 6.41 -12.47
N PRO A 106 48.72 6.68 -13.01
CA PRO A 106 49.60 7.73 -12.50
C PRO A 106 49.00 9.12 -12.79
N THR A 107 49.30 10.10 -11.94
CA THR A 107 48.76 11.48 -12.01
C THR A 107 49.80 12.54 -11.61
N GLU A 108 51.08 12.15 -11.62
CA GLU A 108 52.19 12.93 -11.06
C GLU A 108 52.81 13.89 -12.09
N THR A 109 52.70 13.59 -13.38
CA THR A 109 53.27 14.40 -14.46
C THR A 109 52.24 14.78 -15.52
N GLU A 110 52.53 15.85 -16.26
CA GLU A 110 51.74 16.27 -17.43
C GLU A 110 51.63 15.18 -18.50
N GLU A 111 52.65 14.32 -18.64
CA GLU A 111 52.62 13.18 -19.57
C GLU A 111 51.60 12.11 -19.12
N ASP A 112 51.47 11.88 -17.81
CA ASP A 112 50.46 10.99 -17.25
C ASP A 112 49.04 11.55 -17.46
N LEU A 113 48.83 12.83 -17.10
CA LEU A 113 47.52 13.50 -17.21
C LEU A 113 47.07 13.63 -18.68
N GLN A 114 47.97 13.99 -19.59
CA GLN A 114 47.67 14.03 -21.03
C GLN A 114 47.33 12.63 -21.56
N LYS A 115 48.03 11.58 -21.12
CA LYS A 115 47.74 10.19 -21.53
C LYS A 115 46.38 9.70 -21.00
N ILE A 116 45.86 10.24 -19.90
CA ILE A 116 44.49 9.98 -19.44
C ILE A 116 43.49 10.74 -20.32
N LYS A 117 43.74 12.03 -20.59
CA LYS A 117 42.90 12.86 -21.48
C LYS A 117 42.83 12.29 -22.91
N ASP A 118 43.92 11.74 -23.43
CA ASP A 118 43.97 11.10 -24.75
C ASP A 118 43.13 9.82 -24.82
N ASP A 119 43.26 8.90 -23.84
CA ASP A 119 42.44 7.68 -23.79
C ASP A 119 40.94 8.00 -23.54
N LEU A 120 40.65 9.04 -22.74
CA LEU A 120 39.30 9.54 -22.48
C LEU A 120 38.65 10.13 -23.73
N ASN A 121 39.37 10.98 -24.47
CA ASN A 121 38.84 11.55 -25.71
C ASN A 121 38.67 10.48 -26.79
N ALA A 122 39.57 9.51 -26.89
CA ALA A 122 39.45 8.42 -27.87
C ALA A 122 38.24 7.49 -27.63
N ILE A 123 37.85 7.21 -26.37
CA ILE A 123 36.58 6.50 -26.10
C ILE A 123 35.36 7.40 -26.37
N ARG A 124 35.41 8.69 -26.02
CA ARG A 124 34.33 9.66 -26.30
C ARG A 124 34.04 9.79 -27.79
N GLU A 125 35.07 10.00 -28.60
CA GLU A 125 34.98 10.12 -30.06
C GLU A 125 34.39 8.84 -30.68
N LYS A 126 34.81 7.66 -30.23
CA LYS A 126 34.25 6.39 -30.73
C LYS A 126 32.79 6.17 -30.29
N LEU A 127 32.38 6.60 -29.10
CA LEU A 127 30.99 6.55 -28.65
C LEU A 127 30.08 7.56 -29.40
N ASP A 128 30.66 8.65 -29.91
CA ASP A 128 29.97 9.66 -30.73
C ASP A 128 29.85 9.28 -32.21
N ASP A 129 30.78 8.48 -32.74
CA ASP A 129 30.78 8.04 -34.15
C ASP A 129 29.66 7.03 -34.43
N LYS A 130 28.57 7.51 -35.02
CA LYS A 130 27.41 6.72 -35.46
C LYS A 130 27.47 6.29 -36.93
N SER A 131 28.66 6.23 -37.54
CA SER A 131 28.79 5.87 -38.96
C SER A 131 28.62 4.36 -39.26
N GLU A 132 28.80 3.49 -38.26
CA GLU A 132 28.66 2.03 -38.39
C GLU A 132 27.74 1.41 -37.32
N PHE A 133 27.73 1.92 -36.08
CA PHE A 133 26.99 1.33 -34.96
C PHE A 133 26.22 2.36 -34.11
N VAL A 134 25.02 1.99 -33.63
CA VAL A 134 24.14 2.86 -32.81
C VAL A 134 24.82 3.32 -31.52
N PHE A 135 25.60 2.45 -30.87
CA PHE A 135 26.33 2.77 -29.63
C PHE A 135 27.85 2.93 -29.86
N GLY A 136 28.31 3.23 -31.08
CA GLY A 136 29.73 3.43 -31.41
C GLY A 136 30.62 2.17 -31.39
N PHE A 137 30.06 1.05 -30.95
CA PHE A 137 30.69 -0.28 -30.92
C PHE A 137 29.68 -1.34 -31.40
N ASP A 138 30.19 -2.48 -31.87
CA ASP A 138 29.39 -3.62 -32.31
C ASP A 138 28.65 -4.34 -31.16
N GLU A 139 27.71 -5.22 -31.50
CA GLU A 139 26.95 -6.02 -30.51
C GLU A 139 27.87 -6.93 -29.67
N ASP A 140 28.93 -7.48 -30.29
CA ASP A 140 29.95 -8.30 -29.64
C ASP A 140 30.82 -7.51 -28.63
N SER A 141 30.77 -6.18 -28.62
CA SER A 141 31.47 -5.33 -27.63
C SER A 141 30.73 -5.17 -26.30
N TYR A 142 29.51 -5.71 -26.17
CA TYR A 142 28.70 -5.67 -24.97
C TYR A 142 28.44 -7.09 -24.44
N GLN A 143 29.51 -7.75 -23.96
CA GLN A 143 29.47 -9.12 -23.43
C GLN A 143 29.29 -9.12 -21.90
N SER A 144 28.12 -9.58 -21.43
CA SER A 144 27.67 -9.58 -20.01
C SER A 144 27.58 -8.21 -19.33
N SER A 145 26.69 -8.04 -18.35
CA SER A 145 26.45 -6.77 -17.64
C SER A 145 27.07 -6.71 -16.24
N GLY A 146 26.96 -5.53 -15.61
CA GLY A 146 27.25 -5.31 -14.20
C GLY A 146 28.64 -5.79 -13.79
N THR A 147 28.70 -6.71 -12.84
CA THR A 147 29.93 -7.16 -12.16
C THR A 147 30.85 -8.08 -12.99
N SER A 148 30.55 -8.30 -14.29
CA SER A 148 31.42 -9.07 -15.19
C SER A 148 31.38 -8.57 -16.66
N THR A 149 31.20 -7.27 -16.90
CA THR A 149 31.19 -6.70 -18.26
C THR A 149 32.50 -6.90 -19.02
N ARG A 150 32.40 -7.12 -20.34
CA ARG A 150 33.49 -7.43 -21.29
C ARG A 150 33.15 -6.93 -22.70
N GLY A 151 34.14 -6.94 -23.59
CA GLY A 151 34.05 -6.50 -24.98
C GLY A 151 34.87 -5.22 -25.20
N GLU A 152 34.96 -4.72 -26.45
CA GLU A 152 35.91 -3.63 -26.76
C GLU A 152 35.56 -2.34 -25.99
N ALA A 153 34.28 -1.99 -25.85
CA ALA A 153 33.83 -0.84 -25.07
C ALA A 153 34.31 -0.91 -23.60
N MET A 154 34.27 -2.11 -23.00
CA MET A 154 34.79 -2.34 -21.65
C MET A 154 36.32 -2.28 -21.60
N ASP A 155 37.02 -2.79 -22.61
CA ASP A 155 38.50 -2.73 -22.68
C ASP A 155 39.02 -1.30 -22.89
N TRP A 156 38.22 -0.39 -23.47
CA TRP A 156 38.47 1.05 -23.44
C TRP A 156 38.18 1.65 -22.06
N LEU A 157 37.00 1.39 -21.47
CA LEU A 157 36.63 1.92 -20.16
C LEU A 157 37.63 1.51 -19.06
N ASN A 158 38.10 0.25 -19.11
CA ASN A 158 39.14 -0.33 -18.26
C ASN A 158 40.46 0.48 -18.19
N LYS A 159 40.73 1.41 -19.12
CA LYS A 159 41.90 2.29 -19.09
C LYS A 159 41.75 3.49 -18.16
N LEU A 160 40.52 3.86 -17.83
CA LEU A 160 40.16 5.00 -16.98
C LEU A 160 39.79 4.55 -15.55
N MET A 161 39.70 3.23 -15.33
CA MET A 161 39.16 2.64 -14.10
C MET A 161 40.23 2.24 -13.08
N GLY A 162 39.82 2.28 -11.82
CA GLY A 162 40.58 1.75 -10.70
C GLY A 162 40.55 0.23 -10.59
N ASP A 163 41.17 -0.27 -9.52
CA ASP A 163 41.00 -1.63 -9.05
C ASP A 163 40.77 -1.66 -7.53
N LEU A 164 40.39 -2.83 -7.01
CA LEU A 164 40.04 -3.02 -5.60
C LEU A 164 41.26 -3.10 -4.65
N THR A 165 42.42 -2.56 -5.02
CA THR A 165 43.61 -2.52 -4.16
C THR A 165 43.35 -1.69 -2.90
N GLY A 166 43.20 -2.39 -1.78
CA GLY A 166 42.90 -1.79 -0.48
C GLY A 166 41.40 -1.56 -0.22
N TYR A 167 40.51 -1.95 -1.14
CA TYR A 167 39.08 -2.11 -0.85
C TYR A 167 38.86 -3.37 0.00
N SER A 168 37.92 -3.31 0.94
CA SER A 168 37.51 -4.45 1.75
C SER A 168 36.26 -4.13 2.57
N ALA A 169 35.73 -5.17 3.22
CA ALA A 169 34.50 -5.16 3.99
C ALA A 169 34.70 -4.83 5.49
N PRO A 170 33.60 -4.53 6.23
CA PRO A 170 33.57 -4.67 7.67
C PRO A 170 34.03 -6.06 8.11
N GLN A 171 34.54 -6.15 9.34
CA GLN A 171 35.00 -7.39 9.93
C GLN A 171 34.12 -7.76 11.13
N ASP A 172 33.41 -8.90 11.01
CA ASP A 172 32.70 -9.58 12.10
C ASP A 172 33.56 -9.56 13.38
N TYR A 173 33.02 -8.98 14.46
CA TYR A 173 33.81 -8.45 15.58
C TYR A 173 33.75 -9.30 16.86
N ALA A 174 32.59 -9.42 17.52
CA ALA A 174 32.49 -10.12 18.81
C ALA A 174 31.12 -10.77 19.11
N ASP A 175 31.11 -11.80 19.94
CA ASP A 175 29.92 -12.24 20.69
C ASP A 175 30.11 -11.99 22.19
N LEU A 176 29.06 -11.48 22.84
CA LEU A 176 28.83 -11.61 24.28
C LEU A 176 27.90 -12.79 24.53
N PHE A 177 28.32 -13.72 25.40
CA PHE A 177 27.47 -14.84 25.86
C PHE A 177 27.06 -14.69 27.33
N ILE A 178 25.85 -15.13 27.65
CA ILE A 178 25.33 -15.28 29.01
C ILE A 178 24.76 -16.68 29.14
N THR A 179 25.37 -17.55 29.95
CA THR A 179 25.08 -18.99 29.98
C THR A 179 24.75 -19.48 31.39
N ASN A 180 23.56 -20.03 31.60
CA ASN A 180 23.20 -20.79 32.80
C ASN A 180 22.90 -22.25 32.43
N ASN A 181 23.93 -23.10 32.47
CA ASN A 181 23.82 -24.52 32.12
C ASN A 181 22.89 -25.35 33.03
N ALA A 182 22.42 -24.80 34.16
CA ALA A 182 21.46 -25.46 35.05
C ALA A 182 19.99 -25.31 34.62
N ILE A 183 19.70 -24.52 33.57
CA ILE A 183 18.34 -24.39 33.02
C ILE A 183 18.01 -25.59 32.13
N ASP A 184 16.85 -26.20 32.41
CA ASP A 184 16.13 -27.09 31.51
C ASP A 184 15.11 -26.27 30.71
N GLU A 185 15.42 -26.03 29.44
CA GLU A 185 14.61 -25.20 28.53
C GLU A 185 13.23 -25.82 28.25
N SER A 186 13.03 -27.11 28.52
CA SER A 186 11.72 -27.76 28.41
C SER A 186 10.76 -27.47 29.59
N ALA A 187 11.25 -26.80 30.64
CA ALA A 187 10.49 -26.38 31.81
C ALA A 187 10.34 -24.85 31.93
N VAL A 188 10.63 -24.12 30.85
CA VAL A 188 10.47 -22.66 30.76
C VAL A 188 9.05 -22.33 30.29
N THR A 189 8.44 -21.29 30.87
CA THR A 189 7.11 -20.80 30.49
C THR A 189 7.08 -19.28 30.38
N ASN A 190 6.05 -18.73 29.75
CA ASN A 190 5.81 -17.28 29.64
C ASN A 190 7.03 -16.52 29.08
N TYR A 191 7.71 -17.12 28.09
CA TYR A 191 8.81 -16.46 27.39
C TYR A 191 8.27 -15.33 26.52
N ILE A 192 8.89 -14.15 26.62
CA ILE A 192 8.74 -13.05 25.68
C ILE A 192 10.13 -12.43 25.44
N ARG A 193 10.43 -12.07 24.20
CA ARG A 193 11.46 -11.09 23.87
C ARG A 193 10.85 -9.95 23.07
N ASP A 194 11.31 -8.72 23.30
CA ASP A 194 10.77 -7.54 22.63
C ASP A 194 11.77 -6.40 22.52
N LEU A 195 11.47 -5.44 21.65
CA LEU A 195 12.13 -4.15 21.52
C LEU A 195 11.06 -3.06 21.50
N ASP A 196 11.09 -2.16 22.48
CA ASP A 196 10.31 -0.93 22.46
C ASP A 196 11.07 0.16 21.71
N MET A 197 10.56 0.54 20.53
CA MET A 197 11.14 1.60 19.71
C MET A 197 11.01 2.99 20.32
N ARG A 198 10.16 3.22 21.34
CA ARG A 198 10.06 4.54 21.99
C ARG A 198 11.24 4.80 22.93
N THR A 199 11.64 3.78 23.70
CA THR A 199 12.77 3.86 24.65
C THR A 199 14.10 3.32 24.10
N GLY A 200 14.08 2.57 23.00
CA GLY A 200 15.26 1.89 22.47
C GLY A 200 15.79 0.78 23.39
N LEU A 201 14.92 0.20 24.23
CA LEU A 201 15.22 -0.91 25.13
C LEU A 201 14.77 -2.22 24.49
N ALA A 202 15.66 -3.19 24.38
CA ALA A 202 15.28 -4.58 24.18
C ALA A 202 15.10 -5.28 25.54
N THR A 203 14.15 -6.20 25.62
CA THR A 203 13.79 -6.95 26.83
C THR A 203 13.67 -8.44 26.52
N VAL A 204 13.99 -9.30 27.48
CA VAL A 204 13.68 -10.74 27.47
C VAL A 204 13.19 -11.14 28.85
N SER A 205 12.03 -11.76 28.95
CA SER A 205 11.44 -12.25 30.20
C SER A 205 10.99 -13.70 30.09
N TYR A 206 11.09 -14.48 31.15
CA TYR A 206 10.60 -15.87 31.22
C TYR A 206 10.50 -16.39 32.65
N ASP A 207 9.65 -17.38 32.87
CA ASP A 207 9.54 -18.11 34.14
C ASP A 207 10.31 -19.44 34.10
N TYR A 208 11.05 -19.74 35.15
CA TYR A 208 11.72 -21.04 35.34
C TYR A 208 11.88 -21.41 36.83
N ASP A 209 11.59 -22.66 37.21
CA ASP A 209 11.61 -23.16 38.60
C ASP A 209 10.84 -22.27 39.60
N GLY A 210 9.71 -21.69 39.15
CA GLY A 210 8.88 -20.80 39.95
C GLY A 210 9.54 -19.45 40.29
N VAL A 211 10.44 -18.98 39.44
CA VAL A 211 11.11 -17.67 39.49
C VAL A 211 10.86 -16.96 38.16
N HIS A 212 10.50 -15.67 38.21
CA HIS A 212 10.44 -14.82 37.02
C HIS A 212 11.81 -14.18 36.79
N TYR A 213 12.35 -14.30 35.59
CA TYR A 213 13.61 -13.70 35.17
C TYR A 213 13.35 -12.62 34.12
N THR A 214 14.12 -11.54 34.20
CA THR A 214 14.11 -10.46 33.20
C THR A 214 15.54 -10.09 32.82
N ARG A 215 15.75 -9.77 31.54
CA ARG A 215 16.98 -9.18 31.02
C ARG A 215 16.62 -7.97 30.17
N GLU A 216 17.33 -6.86 30.36
CA GLU A 216 17.12 -5.61 29.60
C GLU A 216 18.43 -5.20 28.93
N TYR A 217 18.38 -4.76 27.68
CA TYR A 217 19.55 -4.52 26.82
C TYR A 217 19.42 -3.18 26.10
N PHE A 218 20.48 -2.37 26.10
CA PHE A 218 20.54 -1.14 25.30
C PHE A 218 21.98 -0.71 25.01
N ASN A 219 22.18 0.01 23.91
CA ASN A 219 23.43 0.70 23.63
C ASN A 219 23.22 2.20 23.94
N SER A 220 23.76 2.70 25.05
CA SER A 220 23.72 4.13 25.38
C SER A 220 24.60 4.92 24.41
N TYR A 221 24.06 5.98 23.80
CA TYR A 221 24.86 6.98 23.08
C TYR A 221 25.59 7.93 24.05
N PRO A 222 24.95 8.54 25.07
CA PRO A 222 25.62 9.44 26.02
C PRO A 222 26.86 8.84 26.73
N ASP A 223 26.83 7.55 27.04
CA ASP A 223 27.93 6.83 27.70
C ASP A 223 28.81 6.04 26.72
N ASN A 224 28.32 5.82 25.50
CA ASN A 224 28.91 4.99 24.46
C ASN A 224 29.30 3.58 24.97
N VAL A 225 28.31 2.86 25.54
CA VAL A 225 28.42 1.47 26.04
C VAL A 225 27.15 0.65 25.74
N LEU A 226 27.32 -0.66 25.55
CA LEU A 226 26.25 -1.66 25.68
C LEU A 226 26.04 -1.99 27.16
N VAL A 227 24.80 -1.99 27.61
CA VAL A 227 24.38 -2.40 28.95
C VAL A 227 23.46 -3.62 28.84
N VAL A 228 23.67 -4.63 29.67
CA VAL A 228 22.72 -5.74 29.87
C VAL A 228 22.45 -5.92 31.36
N ARG A 229 21.20 -5.69 31.77
CA ARG A 229 20.72 -5.97 33.14
C ARG A 229 20.16 -7.38 33.20
N LEU A 230 20.35 -8.04 34.34
CA LEU A 230 19.73 -9.33 34.67
C LEU A 230 19.10 -9.23 36.07
N THR A 231 17.82 -9.57 36.19
CA THR A 231 17.04 -9.54 37.44
C THR A 231 16.18 -10.78 37.59
N ALA A 232 15.86 -11.12 38.85
CA ALA A 232 14.88 -12.14 39.20
C ALA A 232 13.90 -11.59 40.24
N ASP A 233 12.67 -12.11 40.29
CA ASP A 233 11.67 -11.76 41.33
C ASP A 233 12.08 -12.24 42.74
N GLN A 234 13.02 -13.16 42.81
CA GLN A 234 13.53 -13.77 44.03
C GLN A 234 15.04 -13.56 44.18
N GLY A 235 15.43 -13.03 45.33
CA GLY A 235 16.85 -12.82 45.68
C GLY A 235 17.67 -14.12 45.69
N GLY A 236 18.95 -14.00 45.35
CA GLY A 236 19.89 -15.11 45.22
C GLY A 236 19.67 -16.05 44.01
N LYS A 237 18.77 -15.73 43.07
CA LYS A 237 18.48 -16.58 41.91
C LYS A 237 19.34 -16.29 40.67
N ILE A 238 19.99 -15.13 40.56
CA ILE A 238 20.85 -14.82 39.42
C ILE A 238 22.17 -15.61 39.49
N ASN A 239 22.33 -16.52 38.53
CA ASN A 239 23.44 -17.45 38.39
C ASN A 239 23.77 -17.61 36.90
N PHE A 240 24.98 -17.26 36.46
CA PHE A 240 25.42 -17.41 35.07
C PHE A 240 26.94 -17.37 34.90
N ASN A 241 27.43 -17.93 33.79
CA ASN A 241 28.76 -17.68 33.24
C ASN A 241 28.64 -16.66 32.09
N THR A 242 29.57 -15.71 31.99
CA THR A 242 29.67 -14.79 30.85
C THR A 242 31.08 -14.71 30.29
N ASN A 243 31.20 -14.61 28.97
CA ASN A 243 32.46 -14.47 28.24
C ASN A 243 32.28 -13.63 26.97
N LEU A 244 33.38 -13.04 26.52
CA LEU A 244 33.50 -12.51 25.15
C LEU A 244 34.13 -13.55 24.22
N THR A 245 33.78 -13.51 22.94
CA THR A 245 34.36 -14.36 21.89
C THR A 245 34.78 -13.49 20.70
N ASP A 246 36.05 -13.58 20.32
CA ASP A 246 36.59 -12.88 19.14
C ASP A 246 36.05 -13.50 17.85
N LYS A 247 35.51 -12.66 16.98
CA LYS A 247 35.11 -13.03 15.62
C LYS A 247 36.07 -12.48 14.56
N THR A 248 36.91 -11.48 14.89
CA THR A 248 37.90 -10.91 13.96
C THR A 248 38.95 -11.94 13.52
N ARG A 249 39.17 -12.97 14.36
CA ARG A 249 40.20 -14.00 14.21
C ARG A 249 41.59 -13.37 14.05
N GLY A 250 41.80 -12.19 14.60
CA GLY A 250 42.94 -11.33 14.30
C GLY A 250 44.30 -11.86 14.76
N ASN A 251 45.32 -11.02 14.59
CA ASN A 251 46.64 -11.20 15.16
C ASN A 251 46.65 -10.70 16.61
N ASN A 252 47.59 -11.19 17.41
CA ASN A 252 47.83 -10.74 18.79
C ASN A 252 46.63 -10.89 19.75
N LEU A 253 45.69 -11.80 19.44
CA LEU A 253 44.49 -12.02 20.25
C LEU A 253 44.82 -12.32 21.72
N THR A 254 44.36 -11.47 22.63
CA THR A 254 44.30 -11.73 24.08
C THR A 254 42.85 -11.65 24.55
N ASN A 255 42.43 -12.57 25.41
CA ASN A 255 41.10 -12.57 26.03
C ASN A 255 41.27 -13.04 27.47
N THR A 256 41.18 -12.12 28.43
CA THR A 256 41.57 -12.33 29.83
C THR A 256 40.53 -11.77 30.77
N ALA A 257 40.08 -12.60 31.72
CA ALA A 257 39.22 -12.19 32.83
C ALA A 257 40.09 -11.89 34.07
N GLU A 258 40.01 -10.67 34.60
CA GLU A 258 40.70 -10.26 35.83
C GLU A 258 39.71 -9.55 36.77
N GLY A 259 39.50 -10.14 37.96
CA GLY A 259 38.56 -9.63 38.95
C GLY A 259 37.11 -9.68 38.44
N ASP A 260 36.58 -8.51 38.11
CA ASP A 260 35.20 -8.30 37.63
C ASP A 260 35.13 -7.93 36.14
N THR A 261 36.26 -7.90 35.42
CA THR A 261 36.35 -7.38 34.05
C THR A 261 37.03 -8.38 33.11
N ILE A 262 36.40 -8.65 31.96
CA ILE A 262 36.98 -9.35 30.81
C ILE A 262 37.51 -8.31 29.83
N THR A 263 38.75 -8.47 29.39
CA THR A 263 39.38 -7.64 28.34
C THR A 263 39.74 -8.51 27.15
N MET A 264 39.23 -8.16 25.96
CA MET A 264 39.51 -8.83 24.70
C MET A 264 40.18 -7.84 23.73
N LYS A 265 41.42 -8.11 23.32
CA LYS A 265 42.19 -7.30 22.38
C LYS A 265 42.58 -8.12 21.16
N SER A 266 42.58 -7.51 19.98
CA SER A 266 42.96 -8.14 18.72
C SER A 266 43.54 -7.08 17.76
N SER A 267 44.12 -7.51 16.64
CA SER A 267 44.51 -6.62 15.54
C SER A 267 44.19 -7.25 14.19
N LEU A 268 43.52 -6.51 13.30
CA LEU A 268 42.98 -7.06 12.06
C LEU A 268 44.09 -7.55 11.11
N ARG A 269 43.89 -8.72 10.50
CA ARG A 269 44.93 -9.38 9.69
C ARG A 269 45.29 -8.63 8.41
N SER A 270 44.37 -7.83 7.87
CA SER A 270 44.53 -7.13 6.60
C SER A 270 45.38 -5.87 6.71
N ASN A 271 45.18 -5.08 7.77
CA ASN A 271 45.67 -3.70 7.89
C ASN A 271 46.23 -3.32 9.27
N GLY A 272 46.29 -4.26 10.21
CA GLY A 272 46.84 -4.05 11.54
C GLY A 272 45.99 -3.20 12.50
N LEU A 273 44.78 -2.76 12.09
CA LEU A 273 43.86 -2.00 12.95
C LEU A 273 43.69 -2.71 14.29
N LYS A 274 44.02 -2.04 15.39
CA LYS A 274 43.83 -2.58 16.74
C LYS A 274 42.37 -2.47 17.12
N VAL A 275 41.86 -3.47 17.81
CA VAL A 275 40.48 -3.50 18.31
C VAL A 275 40.47 -4.00 19.75
N GLU A 276 39.65 -3.38 20.60
CA GLU A 276 39.52 -3.76 22.01
C GLU A 276 38.07 -3.68 22.47
N ALA A 277 37.60 -4.75 23.11
CA ALA A 277 36.36 -4.80 23.87
C ALA A 277 36.68 -5.08 25.34
N GLN A 278 36.00 -4.39 26.25
CA GLN A 278 35.99 -4.72 27.67
C GLN A 278 34.55 -4.96 28.12
N LEU A 279 34.36 -5.97 28.98
CA LEU A 279 33.09 -6.33 29.59
C LEU A 279 33.27 -6.36 31.11
N LYS A 280 32.58 -5.47 31.82
CA LYS A 280 32.60 -5.41 33.29
C LYS A 280 31.31 -5.98 33.87
N VAL A 281 31.45 -6.76 34.95
CA VAL A 281 30.38 -7.51 35.61
C VAL A 281 30.13 -6.91 36.99
N VAL A 282 28.97 -6.29 37.18
CA VAL A 282 28.60 -5.62 38.43
C VAL A 282 27.43 -6.38 39.09
N PRO A 283 27.69 -7.29 40.05
CA PRO A 283 26.65 -8.04 40.74
C PRO A 283 26.04 -7.22 41.89
N GLU A 284 24.76 -7.45 42.15
CA GLU A 284 24.07 -7.04 43.38
C GLU A 284 23.81 -8.29 44.23
N GLY A 285 24.52 -8.39 45.36
CA GLY A 285 24.59 -9.63 46.14
C GLY A 285 25.46 -10.71 45.46
N GLY A 286 25.43 -11.92 46.02
CA GLY A 286 26.15 -13.07 45.47
C GLY A 286 27.68 -13.00 45.53
N ASP A 287 28.32 -13.90 44.77
CA ASP A 287 29.76 -14.05 44.61
C ASP A 287 30.13 -14.03 43.12
N ILE A 288 31.35 -13.56 42.80
CA ILE A 288 31.96 -13.68 41.47
C ILE A 288 33.26 -14.49 41.49
N SER A 289 33.53 -15.21 40.41
CA SER A 289 34.79 -15.94 40.22
C SER A 289 35.20 -16.04 38.76
N VAL A 290 36.51 -15.90 38.49
CA VAL A 290 37.10 -16.07 37.15
C VAL A 290 37.30 -17.56 36.84
N ASP A 291 36.90 -17.97 35.64
CA ASP A 291 37.29 -19.24 35.03
C ASP A 291 37.82 -19.01 33.61
N GLY A 292 39.14 -19.14 33.43
CA GLY A 292 39.82 -18.88 32.17
C GLY A 292 39.64 -17.44 31.66
N SER A 293 38.87 -17.29 30.57
CA SER A 293 38.49 -16.00 29.96
C SER A 293 37.01 -15.66 30.19
N SER A 294 36.41 -16.19 31.25
CA SER A 294 35.01 -16.02 31.62
C SER A 294 34.85 -15.65 33.09
N ILE A 295 33.71 -15.05 33.44
CA ILE A 295 33.32 -14.71 34.80
C ILE A 295 32.04 -15.47 35.15
N ASN A 296 32.06 -16.19 36.27
CA ASN A 296 30.89 -16.81 36.88
C ASN A 296 30.32 -15.86 37.94
N VAL A 297 29.02 -15.58 37.86
CA VAL A 297 28.21 -14.94 38.90
C VAL A 297 27.34 -16.01 39.56
N ALA A 298 27.31 -16.06 40.88
CA ALA A 298 26.53 -17.05 41.63
C ALA A 298 25.78 -16.43 42.82
N ASN A 299 24.53 -16.86 43.03
CA ASN A 299 23.65 -16.43 44.11
C ASN A 299 23.44 -14.90 44.22
N ALA A 300 23.44 -14.19 43.10
CA ALA A 300 23.15 -12.76 43.08
C ALA A 300 21.64 -12.48 43.08
N ASP A 301 21.25 -11.29 43.55
CA ASP A 301 19.89 -10.77 43.47
C ASP A 301 19.64 -10.17 42.07
N ALA A 302 20.64 -9.46 41.54
CA ALA A 302 20.69 -8.93 40.19
C ALA A 302 22.13 -8.83 39.68
N ALA A 303 22.33 -8.55 38.39
CA ALA A 303 23.64 -8.20 37.84
C ALA A 303 23.50 -7.24 36.66
N THR A 304 24.47 -6.35 36.50
CA THR A 304 24.62 -5.49 35.32
C THR A 304 25.92 -5.81 34.62
N LEU A 305 25.84 -6.10 33.33
CA LEU A 305 26.97 -6.21 32.41
C LEU A 305 27.11 -4.89 31.66
N ILE A 306 28.32 -4.35 31.61
CA ILE A 306 28.63 -3.10 30.88
C ILE A 306 29.76 -3.40 29.91
N LEU A 307 29.56 -3.12 28.62
CA LEU A 307 30.53 -3.37 27.56
C LEU A 307 30.85 -2.08 26.80
N ALA A 308 32.14 -1.81 26.64
CA ALA A 308 32.66 -0.77 25.78
C ALA A 308 33.60 -1.40 24.74
N CYS A 309 33.53 -0.93 23.51
CA CYS A 309 34.41 -1.34 22.42
C CYS A 309 34.98 -0.13 21.66
N GLY A 310 36.09 -0.33 20.96
CA GLY A 310 36.70 0.67 20.09
C GLY A 310 37.95 0.15 19.38
N THR A 311 38.52 1.00 18.52
CA THR A 311 39.67 0.68 17.68
C THR A 311 40.71 1.81 17.70
N ASP A 312 41.86 1.61 17.07
CA ASP A 312 42.78 2.72 16.75
C ASP A 312 42.46 3.41 15.41
N TYR A 313 41.23 3.33 14.90
CA TYR A 313 40.78 4.10 13.74
C TYR A 313 40.72 5.61 14.04
N LYS A 314 40.94 6.42 13.00
CA LYS A 314 40.57 7.83 12.98
C LYS A 314 40.19 8.22 11.56
N MET A 315 39.18 9.06 11.37
CA MET A 315 38.79 9.57 10.05
C MET A 315 39.71 10.72 9.62
N GLU A 316 41.00 10.43 9.42
CA GLU A 316 42.04 11.40 9.07
C GLU A 316 43.02 10.83 8.05
N LEU A 317 43.24 11.59 6.97
CA LEU A 317 44.15 11.24 5.87
C LEU A 317 45.62 11.45 6.26
N PRO A 318 46.57 10.66 5.73
CA PRO A 318 46.39 9.47 4.89
C PRO A 318 46.43 8.16 5.70
N THR A 319 46.57 8.21 7.03
CA THR A 319 46.90 7.03 7.85
C THR A 319 45.69 6.27 8.35
N PHE A 320 44.57 6.95 8.59
CA PHE A 320 43.39 6.43 9.27
C PHE A 320 43.69 5.68 10.58
N ARG A 321 44.65 6.19 11.36
CA ARG A 321 45.06 5.64 12.66
C ARG A 321 45.25 6.74 13.71
N GLY A 322 44.73 6.50 14.90
CA GLY A 322 44.79 7.39 16.07
C GLY A 322 45.59 6.80 17.23
N GLU A 323 45.07 6.96 18.45
CA GLU A 323 45.67 6.41 19.67
C GLU A 323 45.24 4.95 19.94
N ASP A 324 45.93 4.27 20.84
CA ASP A 324 45.60 2.89 21.25
C ASP A 324 44.25 2.87 22.03
N PRO A 325 43.26 2.04 21.64
CA PRO A 325 41.90 2.14 22.18
C PRO A 325 41.80 1.85 23.69
N HIS A 326 42.80 1.18 24.26
CA HIS A 326 42.77 0.71 25.65
C HIS A 326 42.39 1.79 26.67
N ALA A 327 42.96 3.00 26.55
CA ALA A 327 42.70 4.08 27.51
C ALA A 327 41.25 4.59 27.41
N ALA A 328 40.74 4.77 26.20
CA ALA A 328 39.38 5.27 25.94
C ALA A 328 38.30 4.23 26.30
N VAL A 329 38.55 2.94 26.03
CA VAL A 329 37.66 1.84 26.41
C VAL A 329 37.62 1.67 27.93
N THR A 330 38.78 1.64 28.60
CA THR A 330 38.86 1.53 30.08
C THR A 330 38.20 2.73 30.76
N GLY A 331 38.34 3.93 30.20
CA GLY A 331 37.70 5.15 30.69
C GLY A 331 36.17 5.05 30.70
N ARG A 332 35.56 4.64 29.57
CA ARG A 332 34.10 4.44 29.45
C ARG A 332 33.59 3.38 30.41
N ILE A 333 34.25 2.21 30.49
CA ILE A 333 33.90 1.16 31.46
C ILE A 333 33.92 1.69 32.90
N SER A 334 34.92 2.49 33.26
CA SER A 334 35.07 3.02 34.62
C SER A 334 33.96 4.02 34.95
N ALA A 335 33.68 4.96 34.04
CA ALA A 335 32.64 5.97 34.23
C ALA A 335 31.23 5.38 34.27
N ALA A 336 30.90 4.47 33.34
CA ALA A 336 29.60 3.81 33.31
C ALA A 336 29.36 2.93 34.56
N ALA A 337 30.40 2.26 35.07
CA ALA A 337 30.28 1.48 36.30
C ALA A 337 30.21 2.31 37.59
N GLU A 338 30.74 3.55 37.59
CA GLU A 338 30.55 4.51 38.69
C GLU A 338 29.15 5.15 38.65
N LYS A 339 28.61 5.41 37.46
CA LYS A 339 27.22 5.87 37.23
C LYS A 339 26.18 4.82 37.64
N GLY A 340 26.35 3.57 37.22
CA GLY A 340 25.46 2.47 37.58
C GLY A 340 24.16 2.40 36.75
N TYR A 341 23.38 1.33 36.94
CA TYR A 341 22.35 0.92 35.99
C TYR A 341 21.19 1.90 35.80
N ALA A 342 20.67 2.49 36.89
CA ALA A 342 19.48 3.34 36.82
C ALA A 342 19.77 4.61 36.00
N ASP A 343 20.82 5.33 36.37
CA ASP A 343 21.30 6.54 35.71
C ASP A 343 21.74 6.27 34.26
N LEU A 344 22.39 5.13 33.97
CA LEU A 344 22.70 4.70 32.59
C LEU A 344 21.44 4.51 31.73
N LYS A 345 20.36 3.97 32.31
CA LYS A 345 19.07 3.79 31.62
C LYS A 345 18.33 5.12 31.47
N GLU A 346 18.38 5.99 32.46
CA GLU A 346 17.77 7.32 32.42
C GLU A 346 18.38 8.16 31.29
N ASP A 347 19.72 8.24 31.21
CA ASP A 347 20.40 8.98 30.14
C ASP A 347 20.15 8.37 28.75
N HIS A 348 20.18 7.04 28.61
CA HIS A 348 19.85 6.35 27.36
C HIS A 348 18.44 6.66 26.87
N VAL A 349 17.43 6.51 27.75
CA VAL A 349 16.03 6.73 27.39
C VAL A 349 15.76 8.22 27.13
N ALA A 350 16.39 9.13 27.89
CA ALA A 350 16.27 10.57 27.66
C ALA A 350 16.83 10.98 26.28
N ASP A 351 18.04 10.52 25.94
CA ASP A 351 18.66 10.78 24.62
C ASP A 351 17.85 10.16 23.47
N HIS A 352 17.46 8.89 23.59
CA HIS A 352 16.70 8.21 22.55
C HIS A 352 15.33 8.86 22.31
N SER A 353 14.57 9.10 23.39
CA SER A 353 13.21 9.66 23.27
C SER A 353 13.22 11.10 22.77
N ALA A 354 14.22 11.92 23.14
CA ALA A 354 14.37 13.29 22.66
C ALA A 354 14.59 13.42 21.13
N LEU A 355 14.96 12.31 20.46
CA LEU A 355 14.98 12.18 19.01
C LEU A 355 13.72 11.47 18.49
N PHE A 356 13.37 10.32 19.05
CA PHE A 356 12.32 9.47 18.51
C PHE A 356 10.92 10.09 18.66
N SER A 357 10.59 10.68 19.80
CA SER A 357 9.26 11.25 20.08
C SER A 357 8.96 12.55 19.34
N ARG A 358 9.89 13.06 18.55
CA ARG A 358 9.71 14.27 17.71
C ARG A 358 8.71 14.08 16.57
N MET A 359 8.29 12.84 16.30
CA MET A 359 7.39 12.56 15.19
C MET A 359 6.54 11.33 15.45
N GLU A 360 5.24 11.46 15.22
CA GLU A 360 4.26 10.39 15.36
C GLU A 360 3.29 10.41 14.18
N ILE A 361 2.86 9.22 13.74
CA ILE A 361 1.85 9.03 12.69
C ILE A 361 0.84 8.00 13.19
N GLY A 362 -0.38 8.08 12.70
CA GLY A 362 -1.44 7.10 12.93
C GLY A 362 -2.42 7.08 11.75
N PHE A 363 -3.02 5.93 11.50
CA PHE A 363 -3.93 5.65 10.38
C PHE A 363 -5.22 4.94 10.85
N ASN A 364 -5.65 5.21 12.10
CA ASN A 364 -6.76 4.51 12.77
C ASN A 364 -6.47 3.01 12.98
N GLU A 365 -5.27 2.73 13.47
CA GLU A 365 -4.77 1.41 13.86
C GLU A 365 -5.23 0.94 15.25
N GLU A 366 -5.10 -0.37 15.51
CA GLU A 366 -5.22 -0.95 16.85
C GLU A 366 -3.87 -1.57 17.27
N ILE A 367 -3.54 -1.53 18.56
CA ILE A 367 -2.29 -2.09 19.08
C ILE A 367 -2.30 -3.63 18.92
N PRO A 368 -1.36 -4.25 18.18
CA PRO A 368 -1.39 -5.68 17.94
C PRO A 368 -1.22 -6.52 19.20
N GLN A 369 -2.09 -7.52 19.35
CA GLN A 369 -2.13 -8.45 20.49
C GLN A 369 -1.52 -9.83 20.18
N ILE A 370 -0.81 -9.93 19.05
CA ILE A 370 -0.09 -11.13 18.57
C ILE A 370 1.39 -10.80 18.34
N PRO A 371 2.29 -11.80 18.30
CA PRO A 371 3.69 -11.61 17.95
C PRO A 371 3.88 -10.90 16.60
N THR A 372 4.99 -10.18 16.48
CA THR A 372 5.28 -9.36 15.29
C THR A 372 5.54 -10.21 14.06
N ASP A 373 6.15 -11.40 14.20
CA ASP A 373 6.32 -12.35 13.10
C ASP A 373 4.99 -12.97 12.65
N GLU A 374 4.06 -13.26 13.57
CA GLU A 374 2.70 -13.71 13.22
C GLU A 374 1.95 -12.63 12.45
N LEU A 375 2.01 -11.37 12.91
CA LEU A 375 1.39 -10.22 12.24
C LEU A 375 1.93 -10.04 10.81
N ILE A 376 3.26 -10.05 10.64
CA ILE A 376 3.92 -9.98 9.34
C ILE A 376 3.53 -11.17 8.46
N LYS A 377 3.45 -12.38 9.02
CA LYS A 377 3.03 -13.60 8.32
C LYS A 377 1.58 -13.52 7.83
N LYS A 378 0.66 -12.94 8.62
CA LYS A 378 -0.70 -12.63 8.13
C LYS A 378 -0.65 -11.66 6.95
N TYR A 379 0.09 -10.56 7.08
CA TYR A 379 0.20 -9.54 6.01
C TYR A 379 0.80 -10.13 4.72
N ARG A 380 1.80 -11.01 4.83
CA ARG A 380 2.34 -11.79 3.69
C ARG A 380 1.28 -12.68 3.04
N ASN A 381 0.43 -13.37 3.82
CA ASN A 381 -0.64 -14.20 3.25
C ASN A 381 -1.66 -13.40 2.43
N MET A 382 -1.92 -12.16 2.83
CA MET A 382 -2.76 -11.20 2.11
C MET A 382 -2.12 -10.80 0.77
N VAL A 383 -0.85 -10.38 0.79
CA VAL A 383 -0.11 -9.91 -0.40
C VAL A 383 0.20 -11.04 -1.38
N ASP A 384 0.58 -12.22 -0.89
CA ASP A 384 0.80 -13.43 -1.71
C ASP A 384 -0.53 -14.06 -2.19
N ASN A 385 -1.68 -13.64 -1.64
CA ASN A 385 -3.01 -14.25 -1.83
C ASN A 385 -2.99 -15.79 -1.69
N ASN A 386 -2.30 -16.29 -0.66
CA ASN A 386 -1.94 -17.70 -0.54
C ASN A 386 -2.99 -18.58 0.17
N GLY A 387 -4.08 -17.98 0.67
CA GLY A 387 -5.16 -18.66 1.38
C GLY A 387 -4.91 -18.92 2.88
N GLY A 388 -3.83 -18.38 3.45
CA GLY A 388 -3.61 -18.33 4.89
C GLY A 388 -4.49 -17.29 5.61
N GLU A 389 -4.33 -17.18 6.94
CA GLU A 389 -4.99 -16.12 7.71
C GLU A 389 -4.43 -14.74 7.33
N VAL A 390 -5.30 -13.74 7.22
CA VAL A 390 -5.00 -12.36 6.82
C VAL A 390 -5.29 -11.39 7.98
N PRO A 391 -4.62 -10.22 8.04
CA PRO A 391 -4.80 -9.26 9.11
C PRO A 391 -6.06 -8.41 8.87
N THR A 392 -6.72 -8.01 9.96
CA THR A 392 -7.72 -6.94 9.94
C THR A 392 -7.13 -5.62 9.42
N GLU A 393 -7.98 -4.71 8.95
CA GLU A 393 -7.55 -3.39 8.45
C GLU A 393 -6.71 -2.63 9.50
N ALA A 394 -7.11 -2.67 10.77
CA ALA A 394 -6.39 -2.07 11.89
C ALA A 394 -5.03 -2.74 12.17
N GLU A 395 -4.93 -4.07 12.06
CA GLU A 395 -3.65 -4.82 12.12
C GLU A 395 -2.72 -4.45 10.94
N GLN A 396 -3.26 -4.20 9.74
CA GLN A 396 -2.47 -3.74 8.58
C GLN A 396 -1.85 -2.37 8.85
N ARG A 397 -2.68 -1.41 9.29
CA ARG A 397 -2.25 -0.04 9.62
C ARG A 397 -1.18 -0.04 10.69
N ALA A 398 -1.37 -0.86 11.73
CA ALA A 398 -0.39 -1.03 12.80
C ALA A 398 0.97 -1.49 12.26
N LEU A 399 1.00 -2.51 11.39
CA LEU A 399 2.25 -3.01 10.83
C LEU A 399 2.94 -1.99 9.90
N GLU A 400 2.17 -1.24 9.12
CA GLU A 400 2.69 -0.16 8.26
C GLU A 400 3.37 0.95 9.09
N ILE A 401 2.73 1.39 10.18
CA ILE A 401 3.29 2.38 11.13
C ILE A 401 4.53 1.81 11.85
N ILE A 402 4.50 0.54 12.23
CA ILE A 402 5.63 -0.16 12.85
C ILE A 402 6.83 -0.21 11.88
N CYS A 403 6.63 -0.58 10.62
CA CYS A 403 7.68 -0.57 9.59
C CYS A 403 8.25 0.83 9.35
N TYR A 404 7.39 1.86 9.34
CA TYR A 404 7.80 3.26 9.19
C TYR A 404 8.66 3.74 10.37
N GLN A 405 8.17 3.53 11.60
CA GLN A 405 8.88 3.95 12.80
C GLN A 405 10.17 3.16 13.02
N PHE A 406 10.25 1.90 12.56
CA PHE A 406 11.49 1.12 12.64
C PHE A 406 12.60 1.70 11.75
N GLY A 407 12.28 2.31 10.61
CA GLY A 407 13.28 3.06 9.83
C GLY A 407 13.82 4.28 10.58
N ARG A 408 12.95 5.07 11.24
CA ARG A 408 13.38 6.18 12.12
C ARG A 408 14.23 5.70 13.31
N TYR A 409 13.83 4.60 13.94
CA TYR A 409 14.60 3.94 14.99
C TYR A 409 15.99 3.54 14.51
N LEU A 410 16.09 2.87 13.35
CA LEU A 410 17.37 2.51 12.74
C LEU A 410 18.23 3.73 12.37
N THR A 411 17.63 4.89 12.06
CA THR A 411 18.38 6.14 11.85
C THR A 411 19.04 6.61 13.16
N ILE A 412 18.31 6.59 14.29
CA ILE A 412 18.83 6.98 15.61
C ILE A 412 19.86 5.98 16.13
N ALA A 413 19.53 4.68 16.09
CA ALA A 413 20.40 3.61 16.55
C ALA A 413 21.62 3.40 15.62
N GLY A 414 21.50 3.83 14.36
CA GLY A 414 22.48 3.60 13.29
C GLY A 414 23.36 4.79 12.94
N SER A 415 22.96 6.04 13.14
CA SER A 415 23.73 7.23 12.73
C SER A 415 23.64 8.35 13.76
N ARG A 416 24.74 8.66 14.45
CA ARG A 416 24.83 9.73 15.47
C ARG A 416 26.15 10.49 15.35
N GLU A 417 26.15 11.77 15.75
CA GLU A 417 27.32 12.67 15.70
C GLU A 417 28.62 11.99 16.19
N GLY A 418 29.73 12.22 15.49
CA GLY A 418 31.03 11.63 15.80
C GLY A 418 31.19 10.14 15.46
N SER A 419 30.14 9.43 15.04
CA SER A 419 30.26 8.11 14.40
C SER A 419 30.46 8.21 12.88
N LEU A 420 30.83 7.11 12.23
CA LEU A 420 30.83 6.99 10.76
C LEU A 420 29.38 6.90 10.22
N PRO A 421 29.11 7.16 8.92
CA PRO A 421 27.77 6.98 8.35
C PRO A 421 27.34 5.51 8.30
N THR A 422 26.04 5.27 8.11
CA THR A 422 25.46 3.93 7.93
C THR A 422 25.86 3.32 6.59
N ASN A 423 26.38 2.10 6.62
CA ASN A 423 26.71 1.33 5.41
C ASN A 423 25.49 0.54 4.90
N LEU A 424 25.69 -0.35 3.92
CA LEU A 424 24.65 -1.26 3.38
C LEU A 424 23.87 -2.07 4.44
N GLN A 425 24.41 -2.26 5.65
CA GLN A 425 23.78 -2.98 6.76
C GLN A 425 23.74 -2.14 8.06
N GLY A 426 23.88 -0.81 7.94
CA GLY A 426 23.91 0.16 9.03
C GLY A 426 25.13 0.01 9.94
N VAL A 427 25.00 -0.92 10.89
CA VAL A 427 26.05 -1.40 11.81
C VAL A 427 25.77 -2.86 12.26
N TRP A 428 24.90 -3.60 11.57
CA TRP A 428 24.34 -4.88 12.03
C TRP A 428 24.54 -6.01 11.01
N GLY A 429 25.52 -6.90 11.24
CA GLY A 429 25.69 -8.11 10.41
C GLY A 429 26.57 -9.16 11.08
N GLU A 430 26.29 -10.45 10.86
CA GLU A 430 27.09 -11.56 11.39
C GLU A 430 27.80 -12.34 10.26
N GLY A 431 29.08 -12.66 10.46
CA GLY A 431 29.88 -13.49 9.55
C GLY A 431 30.37 -12.78 8.28
N SER A 432 29.48 -12.52 7.32
CA SER A 432 29.87 -12.04 5.97
C SER A 432 28.89 -11.02 5.39
N PHE A 433 29.37 -9.79 5.22
CA PHE A 433 28.61 -8.64 4.72
C PHE A 433 28.41 -8.74 3.20
N ALA A 434 27.14 -8.66 2.76
CA ALA A 434 26.78 -8.74 1.34
C ALA A 434 27.31 -7.53 0.56
N TRP A 435 27.73 -7.73 -0.71
CA TRP A 435 28.44 -6.75 -1.56
C TRP A 435 29.74 -6.15 -0.96
N GLY A 436 30.16 -6.61 0.23
CA GLY A 436 31.24 -6.03 1.00
C GLY A 436 30.77 -5.10 2.11
N GLY A 437 29.47 -4.88 2.32
CA GLY A 437 28.94 -4.02 3.39
C GLY A 437 29.44 -2.58 3.27
N ASP A 438 29.58 -2.06 2.06
CA ASP A 438 30.31 -0.84 1.76
C ASP A 438 29.44 0.42 1.82
N TYR A 439 30.00 1.56 1.41
CA TYR A 439 29.24 2.76 1.10
C TYR A 439 29.00 2.81 -0.41
N HIS A 440 27.84 2.27 -0.83
CA HIS A 440 27.45 2.15 -2.24
C HIS A 440 26.81 3.45 -2.74
N PHE A 441 27.51 4.17 -3.60
CA PHE A 441 27.18 5.53 -4.06
C PHE A 441 26.34 5.59 -5.35
N ASN A 442 25.76 4.48 -5.82
CA ASN A 442 24.85 4.45 -6.98
C ASN A 442 23.36 4.30 -6.63
N ILE A 443 22.99 4.23 -5.34
CA ILE A 443 21.63 4.39 -4.78
C ILE A 443 21.64 4.27 -3.25
N ASN A 444 22.35 3.28 -2.71
CA ASN A 444 22.07 2.76 -1.37
C ASN A 444 22.46 3.71 -0.24
N VAL A 445 23.68 4.28 -0.26
CA VAL A 445 24.13 5.18 0.82
C VAL A 445 23.39 6.51 0.78
N GLN A 446 22.91 6.96 -0.39
CA GLN A 446 22.02 8.10 -0.49
C GLN A 446 20.64 7.79 0.09
N MET A 447 20.09 6.60 -0.21
CA MET A 447 18.81 6.11 0.33
C MET A 447 18.81 6.02 1.85
N ASN A 448 19.95 5.67 2.48
CA ASN A 448 20.10 5.66 3.93
C ASN A 448 19.78 7.02 4.61
N TYR A 449 19.92 8.14 3.88
CA TYR A 449 19.77 9.50 4.43
C TYR A 449 18.55 10.26 3.89
N TRP A 450 17.76 9.67 2.98
CA TRP A 450 16.51 10.25 2.48
C TRP A 450 15.47 10.59 3.58
N PRO A 451 15.15 9.70 4.55
CA PRO A 451 14.12 10.03 5.54
C PRO A 451 14.60 11.05 6.59
N THR A 452 15.92 11.15 6.79
CA THR A 452 16.54 11.76 7.98
C THR A 452 16.07 13.18 8.28
N MET A 453 15.93 14.02 7.24
CA MET A 453 15.50 15.41 7.44
C MET A 453 13.99 15.51 7.69
N ALA A 454 13.17 14.96 6.78
CA ALA A 454 11.71 15.02 6.87
C ALA A 454 11.15 14.32 8.12
N SER A 455 11.80 13.24 8.58
CA SER A 455 11.44 12.50 9.80
C SER A 455 11.99 13.10 11.12
N ASN A 456 12.48 14.35 11.07
CA ASN A 456 12.86 15.21 12.21
C ASN A 456 14.14 14.78 12.97
N LEU A 457 15.13 14.21 12.25
CA LEU A 457 16.36 13.62 12.78
C LEU A 457 17.63 14.24 12.18
N ALA A 458 17.68 15.56 12.00
CA ALA A 458 18.77 16.28 11.35
C ALA A 458 20.17 15.94 11.91
N GLU A 459 20.29 15.77 13.23
CA GLU A 459 21.53 15.41 13.93
C GLU A 459 22.09 14.05 13.48
N CYS A 460 21.22 13.14 13.03
CA CYS A 460 21.63 11.83 12.51
C CYS A 460 22.25 11.93 11.09
N HIS A 461 22.11 13.06 10.39
CA HIS A 461 22.73 13.29 9.07
C HIS A 461 24.21 13.70 9.19
N VAL A 462 24.63 14.29 10.31
CA VAL A 462 25.99 14.85 10.49
C VAL A 462 27.13 13.85 10.12
N PRO A 463 27.09 12.56 10.53
CA PRO A 463 28.07 11.54 10.10
C PRO A 463 28.27 11.40 8.59
N TYR A 464 27.24 11.66 7.78
CA TYR A 464 27.33 11.62 6.33
C TYR A 464 28.11 12.83 5.79
N ASN A 465 27.80 14.02 6.30
CA ASN A 465 28.48 15.26 5.94
C ASN A 465 29.96 15.25 6.37
N ASP A 466 30.25 14.79 7.59
CA ASP A 466 31.63 14.62 8.11
C ASP A 466 32.44 13.67 7.23
N TYR A 467 31.82 12.59 6.77
CA TYR A 467 32.45 11.61 5.87
C TYR A 467 32.74 12.21 4.50
N LEU A 468 31.79 12.94 3.89
CA LEU A 468 32.02 13.60 2.60
C LEU A 468 33.09 14.69 2.67
N ASN A 469 33.18 15.42 3.79
CA ASN A 469 34.21 16.43 4.02
C ASN A 469 35.64 15.84 3.93
N VAL A 470 35.84 14.59 4.38
CA VAL A 470 37.14 13.89 4.28
C VAL A 470 37.28 13.13 2.95
N LEU A 471 36.18 12.61 2.39
CA LEU A 471 36.17 11.95 1.08
C LEU A 471 36.55 12.90 -0.06
N ARG A 472 36.16 14.18 0.00
CA ARG A 472 36.53 15.25 -0.95
C ARG A 472 38.02 15.24 -1.28
N GLU A 473 38.86 15.19 -0.25
CA GLU A 473 40.33 15.24 -0.39
C GLU A 473 40.90 13.99 -1.07
N ALA A 474 40.34 12.80 -0.81
CA ALA A 474 40.72 11.57 -1.51
C ALA A 474 40.19 11.53 -2.96
N GLY A 475 38.98 12.06 -3.17
CA GLY A 475 38.28 12.09 -4.45
C GLY A 475 38.92 12.98 -5.52
N ARG A 476 39.74 13.96 -5.12
CA ARG A 476 40.64 14.72 -6.03
C ARG A 476 41.58 13.78 -6.79
N GLY A 477 42.03 12.70 -6.15
CA GLY A 477 42.83 11.66 -6.80
C GLY A 477 42.07 10.86 -7.86
N ALA A 478 40.76 10.65 -7.66
CA ALA A 478 39.90 9.93 -8.61
C ALA A 478 39.56 10.80 -9.84
N ALA A 479 39.30 12.09 -9.65
CA ALA A 479 39.15 13.06 -10.75
C ALA A 479 40.42 13.09 -11.64
N ALA A 480 41.61 13.12 -11.03
CA ALA A 480 42.87 13.10 -11.74
C ALA A 480 43.09 11.75 -12.47
N ALA A 481 42.85 10.62 -11.81
CA ALA A 481 43.14 9.29 -12.35
C ALA A 481 42.21 8.83 -13.49
N ALA A 482 40.98 9.35 -13.55
CA ALA A 482 39.99 8.97 -14.55
C ALA A 482 39.73 10.03 -15.63
N PHE A 483 39.93 11.33 -15.32
CA PHE A 483 39.68 12.43 -16.26
C PHE A 483 40.91 13.31 -16.56
N GLY A 484 42.03 13.11 -15.85
CA GLY A 484 43.20 13.97 -15.95
C GLY A 484 42.99 15.38 -15.37
N ILE A 485 41.89 15.60 -14.64
CA ILE A 485 41.56 16.86 -13.98
C ILE A 485 42.06 16.78 -12.54
N LYS A 486 43.17 17.46 -12.26
CA LYS A 486 43.88 17.41 -10.98
C LYS A 486 43.72 18.73 -10.24
N SER A 487 43.37 18.69 -8.95
CA SER A 487 43.52 19.84 -8.02
C SER A 487 44.92 19.78 -7.39
N GLU A 488 45.79 20.76 -7.65
CA GLU A 488 47.01 20.97 -6.83
C GLU A 488 46.64 21.62 -5.47
N PRO A 489 47.54 21.64 -4.46
CA PRO A 489 47.21 22.16 -3.13
C PRO A 489 46.73 23.62 -3.10
N GLY A 490 45.42 23.81 -2.90
CA GLY A 490 44.74 25.11 -2.91
C GLY A 490 43.94 25.40 -4.19
N GLU A 491 43.85 24.45 -5.12
CA GLU A 491 42.95 24.48 -6.27
C GLU A 491 41.66 23.71 -5.99
N GLU A 492 40.58 24.05 -6.70
CA GLU A 492 39.24 23.46 -6.55
C GLU A 492 38.71 23.01 -7.92
N ASN A 493 39.50 22.15 -8.59
CA ASN A 493 39.27 21.72 -9.98
C ASN A 493 38.35 20.49 -10.08
N GLY A 494 38.29 19.64 -9.05
CA GLY A 494 37.32 18.55 -8.99
C GLY A 494 37.61 17.45 -7.98
N TRP A 495 36.54 16.80 -7.49
CA TRP A 495 36.63 15.53 -6.75
C TRP A 495 35.50 14.57 -7.17
N LEU A 496 35.82 13.27 -7.20
CA LEU A 496 34.91 12.19 -7.56
C LEU A 496 34.87 11.09 -6.49
N VAL A 497 33.76 10.35 -6.46
CA VAL A 497 33.67 9.01 -5.86
C VAL A 497 32.96 8.11 -6.85
N GLY A 498 33.52 6.91 -7.11
CA GLY A 498 32.88 5.89 -7.94
C GLY A 498 31.71 5.19 -7.22
N CYS A 499 31.37 3.97 -7.64
CA CYS A 499 30.27 3.23 -7.00
C CYS A 499 30.59 2.78 -5.56
N PHE A 500 31.83 2.34 -5.30
CA PHE A 500 32.22 1.70 -4.03
C PHE A 500 33.02 2.67 -3.16
N SER A 501 32.73 2.71 -1.85
CA SER A 501 33.55 3.46 -0.89
C SER A 501 33.59 2.85 0.51
N THR A 502 34.54 3.27 1.34
CA THR A 502 34.85 2.66 2.65
C THR A 502 35.32 3.72 3.67
N PRO A 503 35.44 3.41 4.98
CA PRO A 503 36.02 4.32 5.97
C PRO A 503 37.45 4.79 5.67
N TYR A 504 38.13 4.17 4.72
CA TYR A 504 39.48 4.56 4.27
C TYR A 504 39.46 5.49 3.04
N MET A 505 38.29 6.08 2.72
CA MET A 505 38.06 7.01 1.61
C MET A 505 38.45 6.43 0.24
N PHE A 506 38.18 5.14 0.04
CA PHE A 506 38.31 4.50 -1.27
C PHE A 506 37.37 5.20 -2.26
N ALA A 507 37.90 5.87 -3.28
CA ALA A 507 37.15 6.84 -4.09
C ALA A 507 37.21 6.56 -5.60
N THR A 508 37.99 5.54 -6.01
CA THR A 508 38.33 5.35 -7.42
C THR A 508 37.15 5.08 -8.34
N MET A 509 37.35 5.36 -9.63
CA MET A 509 36.36 5.16 -10.68
C MET A 509 36.20 3.68 -11.03
N GLY A 510 35.43 2.99 -10.20
CA GLY A 510 34.95 1.64 -10.44
C GLY A 510 36.02 0.54 -10.33
N GLN A 511 35.68 -0.60 -10.92
CA GLN A 511 36.49 -1.81 -10.90
C GLN A 511 36.65 -2.34 -12.32
N LYS A 512 37.87 -2.76 -12.67
CA LYS A 512 38.15 -3.48 -13.92
C LYS A 512 37.14 -4.61 -14.20
N ASN A 513 36.59 -4.63 -15.43
CA ASN A 513 35.55 -5.54 -15.91
C ASN A 513 34.22 -5.47 -15.14
N ASN A 514 33.90 -4.33 -14.53
CA ASN A 514 32.65 -4.10 -13.80
C ASN A 514 32.08 -2.71 -14.14
N ALA A 515 31.25 -2.61 -15.19
CA ALA A 515 30.72 -1.33 -15.66
C ALA A 515 29.86 -0.61 -14.61
N ALA A 516 29.16 -1.36 -13.75
CA ALA A 516 28.41 -0.83 -12.60
C ALA A 516 29.29 -0.09 -11.57
N GLY A 517 30.61 -0.26 -11.61
CA GLY A 517 31.55 0.53 -10.81
C GLY A 517 31.74 1.96 -11.33
N TRP A 518 31.50 2.23 -12.61
CA TRP A 518 31.70 3.54 -13.23
C TRP A 518 30.50 4.45 -12.95
N ASN A 519 30.66 5.32 -11.95
CA ASN A 519 29.63 6.21 -11.44
C ASN A 519 30.21 7.63 -11.28
N PRO A 520 30.48 8.38 -12.36
CA PRO A 520 31.21 9.64 -12.27
C PRO A 520 30.37 10.73 -11.58
N THR A 521 29.05 10.57 -11.53
CA THR A 521 28.12 11.44 -10.81
C THR A 521 27.95 11.10 -9.32
N GLY A 522 28.70 10.13 -8.78
CA GLY A 522 28.63 9.74 -7.37
C GLY A 522 28.85 10.91 -6.40
N SER A 523 29.79 11.83 -6.69
CA SER A 523 30.01 13.03 -5.86
C SER A 523 28.92 14.09 -6.01
N ALA A 524 28.32 14.23 -7.19
CA ALA A 524 27.19 15.13 -7.45
C ALA A 524 25.93 14.68 -6.67
N TRP A 525 25.63 13.38 -6.69
CA TRP A 525 24.53 12.82 -5.91
C TRP A 525 24.83 12.84 -4.40
N ALA A 526 26.06 12.58 -3.98
CA ALA A 526 26.44 12.70 -2.57
C ALA A 526 26.18 14.11 -2.02
N LEU A 527 26.53 15.14 -2.79
CA LEU A 527 26.30 16.53 -2.41
C LEU A 527 24.83 16.98 -2.52
N LEU A 528 23.97 16.27 -3.26
CA LEU A 528 22.52 16.48 -3.22
C LEU A 528 21.97 16.15 -1.82
N ASN A 529 22.36 15.02 -1.22
CA ASN A 529 21.95 14.67 0.16
C ASN A 529 22.39 15.73 1.18
N SER A 530 23.62 16.25 1.08
CA SER A 530 24.10 17.34 1.95
C SER A 530 23.41 18.69 1.65
N TYR A 531 23.04 18.97 0.41
CA TYR A 531 22.24 20.16 0.07
C TYR A 531 20.82 20.04 0.64
N GLU A 532 20.22 18.85 0.73
CA GLU A 532 18.98 18.64 1.46
C GLU A 532 19.13 18.89 2.96
N TYR A 533 20.27 18.54 3.58
CA TYR A 533 20.54 18.95 4.97
C TYR A 533 20.48 20.48 5.13
N TYR A 534 21.05 21.25 4.20
CA TYR A 534 20.89 22.71 4.16
C TYR A 534 19.43 23.13 3.93
N LEU A 535 18.74 22.60 2.91
CA LEU A 535 17.37 23.03 2.56
C LEU A 535 16.36 22.79 3.69
N PHE A 536 16.53 21.73 4.48
CA PHE A 536 15.67 21.44 5.63
C PHE A 536 16.10 22.15 6.93
N SER A 537 17.38 22.47 7.13
CA SER A 537 17.85 23.20 8.33
C SER A 537 17.79 24.72 8.20
N GLY A 538 17.94 25.24 6.97
CA GLY A 538 18.18 26.66 6.69
C GLY A 538 19.55 27.16 7.13
N ASP A 539 20.50 26.27 7.46
CA ASP A 539 21.81 26.67 8.00
C ASP A 539 22.74 27.25 6.91
N THR A 540 22.66 28.57 6.76
CA THR A 540 23.54 29.33 5.85
C THR A 540 25.01 29.37 6.28
N GLU A 541 25.35 29.06 7.54
CA GLU A 541 26.75 28.99 8.00
C GLU A 541 27.37 27.64 7.62
N TYR A 542 26.66 26.53 7.83
CA TYR A 542 27.01 25.22 7.25
C TYR A 542 27.12 25.29 5.72
N LEU A 543 26.11 25.87 5.03
CA LEU A 543 26.14 26.02 3.57
C LEU A 543 27.42 26.73 3.13
N LYS A 544 27.77 27.84 3.78
CA LYS A 544 28.90 28.68 3.37
C LYS A 544 30.27 28.06 3.66
N ASN A 545 30.43 27.51 4.86
CA ASN A 545 31.75 27.14 5.38
C ASN A 545 32.14 25.70 5.01
N GLU A 546 31.18 24.78 5.04
CA GLU A 546 31.41 23.34 4.86
C GLU A 546 31.00 22.88 3.45
N LEU A 547 29.74 23.12 3.06
CA LEU A 547 29.14 22.49 1.88
C LEU A 547 29.50 23.17 0.55
N TYR A 548 29.29 24.48 0.43
CA TYR A 548 29.44 25.22 -0.83
C TYR A 548 30.82 25.08 -1.49
N PRO A 549 31.96 25.08 -0.75
CA PRO A 549 33.27 24.80 -1.35
C PRO A 549 33.33 23.45 -2.07
N SER A 550 32.66 22.42 -1.53
CA SER A 550 32.57 21.09 -2.14
C SER A 550 31.64 21.09 -3.37
N MET A 551 30.49 21.77 -3.28
CA MET A 551 29.56 21.96 -4.41
C MET A 551 30.24 22.68 -5.59
N LYS A 552 30.94 23.78 -5.30
CA LYS A 552 31.71 24.58 -6.25
C LYS A 552 32.80 23.75 -6.96
N GLU A 553 33.56 22.94 -6.22
CA GLU A 553 34.59 22.09 -6.81
C GLU A 553 34.02 21.04 -7.77
N VAL A 554 32.86 20.44 -7.46
CA VAL A 554 32.19 19.49 -8.38
C VAL A 554 31.52 20.20 -9.56
N ALA A 555 31.04 21.44 -9.40
CA ALA A 555 30.55 22.25 -10.53
C ALA A 555 31.68 22.70 -11.46
N ASN A 556 32.86 23.05 -10.91
CA ASN A 556 34.07 23.30 -11.69
C ASN A 556 34.50 22.06 -12.47
N PHE A 557 34.51 20.88 -11.82
CA PHE A 557 34.81 19.61 -12.46
C PHE A 557 33.92 19.39 -13.70
N TRP A 558 32.61 19.46 -13.55
CA TRP A 558 31.70 19.23 -14.67
C TRP A 558 31.81 20.30 -15.76
N ASN A 559 32.18 21.53 -15.41
CA ASN A 559 32.43 22.57 -16.39
C ASN A 559 33.65 22.25 -17.30
N GLU A 560 34.72 21.64 -16.79
CA GLU A 560 35.84 21.14 -17.63
C GLU A 560 35.53 19.76 -18.26
N ALA A 561 34.96 18.82 -17.49
CA ALA A 561 34.84 17.42 -17.87
C ALA A 561 33.82 17.13 -18.98
N LEU A 562 32.75 17.93 -19.11
CA LEU A 562 31.67 17.71 -20.08
C LEU A 562 32.15 17.80 -21.54
N TYR A 563 31.95 16.71 -22.29
CA TYR A 563 32.25 16.60 -23.71
C TYR A 563 31.15 17.25 -24.56
N TRP A 564 31.48 17.89 -25.68
CA TRP A 564 30.49 18.31 -26.67
C TRP A 564 30.29 17.19 -27.67
N SER A 565 29.09 16.61 -27.71
CA SER A 565 28.73 15.58 -28.68
C SER A 565 28.29 16.25 -29.99
N GLU A 566 28.97 15.94 -31.09
CA GLU A 566 28.57 16.41 -32.42
C GLU A 566 27.42 15.57 -32.98
N TYR A 567 27.25 14.32 -32.53
CA TYR A 567 26.06 13.53 -32.84
C TYR A 567 24.81 14.05 -32.11
N GLN A 568 24.89 14.25 -30.78
CA GLN A 568 23.75 14.64 -29.95
C GLN A 568 23.53 16.17 -29.89
N GLN A 569 24.46 16.97 -30.41
CA GLN A 569 24.42 18.45 -30.43
C GLN A 569 24.20 19.10 -29.04
N ARG A 570 24.75 18.47 -27.99
CA ARG A 570 24.64 18.89 -26.59
C ARG A 570 25.92 18.54 -25.79
N TYR A 571 26.05 19.08 -24.58
CA TYR A 571 27.08 18.65 -23.63
C TYR A 571 26.67 17.35 -22.94
N VAL A 572 27.63 16.41 -22.81
CA VAL A 572 27.41 15.06 -22.28
C VAL A 572 28.49 14.63 -21.29
N SER A 573 28.09 13.86 -20.28
CA SER A 573 28.99 12.94 -19.57
C SER A 573 29.47 11.87 -20.54
N GLY A 574 30.74 11.49 -20.47
CA GLY A 574 31.33 10.52 -21.39
C GLY A 574 32.69 10.02 -20.91
N PRO A 575 32.95 8.71 -20.90
CA PRO A 575 31.96 7.65 -21.02
C PRO A 575 30.98 7.65 -19.83
N SER A 576 29.82 7.06 -20.03
CA SER A 576 28.68 7.02 -19.10
C SER A 576 28.04 5.63 -19.11
N TYR A 577 27.34 5.27 -18.04
CA TYR A 577 26.67 3.99 -17.86
C TYR A 577 25.39 4.21 -17.04
N SER A 578 24.28 3.52 -17.35
CA SER A 578 23.11 3.53 -16.49
C SER A 578 23.28 2.44 -15.41
N PRO A 579 23.37 2.77 -14.12
CA PRO A 579 23.40 1.74 -13.08
C PRO A 579 22.12 0.90 -13.17
N GLU A 580 22.13 -0.41 -13.38
CA GLU A 580 23.24 -1.28 -13.78
C GLU A 580 22.84 -2.18 -14.97
N ASN A 581 22.51 -1.56 -16.11
CA ASN A 581 22.05 -2.21 -17.34
C ASN A 581 22.60 -1.49 -18.58
N GLY A 582 22.40 -2.10 -19.75
CA GLY A 582 22.62 -1.42 -21.02
C GLY A 582 24.07 -1.36 -21.51
N PRO A 583 24.30 -0.62 -22.60
CA PRO A 583 25.63 -0.27 -23.10
C PRO A 583 26.31 0.86 -22.30
N ILE A 584 27.62 0.95 -22.47
CA ILE A 584 28.44 2.14 -22.14
C ILE A 584 28.20 3.16 -23.27
N VAL A 585 27.88 4.42 -22.95
CA VAL A 585 27.49 5.45 -23.91
C VAL A 585 28.09 6.83 -23.61
N ASN A 586 27.87 7.81 -24.49
CA ASN A 586 27.93 9.23 -24.12
C ASN A 586 26.53 9.71 -23.69
N GLY A 587 26.41 10.33 -22.51
CA GLY A 587 25.22 11.07 -22.10
C GLY A 587 23.99 10.23 -21.72
N ALA A 588 24.17 9.11 -21.00
CA ALA A 588 23.04 8.39 -20.40
C ALA A 588 22.26 9.32 -19.44
N SER A 589 20.94 9.17 -19.39
CA SER A 589 20.07 10.13 -18.68
C SER A 589 20.42 10.26 -17.19
N TYR A 590 20.82 9.16 -16.53
CA TYR A 590 21.33 9.13 -15.15
C TYR A 590 22.38 10.22 -14.87
N ASP A 591 23.45 10.28 -15.66
CA ASP A 591 24.51 11.27 -15.46
C ASP A 591 24.01 12.69 -15.75
N GLN A 592 23.30 12.87 -16.86
CA GLN A 592 22.84 14.20 -17.30
C GLN A 592 21.92 14.84 -16.24
N GLN A 593 21.08 14.05 -15.58
CA GLN A 593 20.15 14.49 -14.53
C GLN A 593 20.89 14.96 -13.28
N PHE A 594 21.86 14.19 -12.77
CA PHE A 594 22.64 14.61 -11.60
C PHE A 594 23.57 15.78 -11.90
N ILE A 595 24.16 15.87 -13.09
CA ILE A 595 25.00 17.01 -13.48
C ILE A 595 24.16 18.30 -13.58
N TRP A 596 22.97 18.22 -14.19
CA TRP A 596 22.05 19.35 -14.28
C TRP A 596 21.58 19.83 -12.89
N GLN A 597 21.18 18.90 -12.01
CA GLN A 597 20.74 19.23 -10.65
C GLN A 597 21.91 19.77 -9.80
N HIS A 598 23.12 19.25 -9.98
CA HIS A 598 24.30 19.74 -9.27
C HIS A 598 24.65 21.17 -9.65
N PHE A 599 24.59 21.51 -10.94
CA PHE A 599 24.71 22.91 -11.37
C PHE A 599 23.61 23.76 -10.73
N GLU A 600 22.33 23.36 -10.83
CA GLU A 600 21.20 24.14 -10.30
C GLU A 600 21.36 24.42 -8.80
N ASN A 601 21.65 23.38 -8.00
CA ASN A 601 21.86 23.52 -6.56
C ASN A 601 23.08 24.39 -6.23
N THR A 602 24.20 24.24 -6.96
CA THR A 602 25.41 25.05 -6.74
C THR A 602 25.19 26.52 -7.11
N ILE A 603 24.42 26.77 -8.17
CA ILE A 603 24.04 28.12 -8.59
C ILE A 603 23.12 28.77 -7.55
N GLN A 604 22.08 28.07 -7.08
CA GLN A 604 21.19 28.57 -6.03
C GLN A 604 21.95 28.86 -4.72
N ALA A 605 22.91 28.01 -4.35
CA ALA A 605 23.80 28.25 -3.22
C ALA A 605 24.68 29.51 -3.43
N ALA A 606 25.28 29.67 -4.60
CA ALA A 606 26.10 30.84 -4.94
C ALA A 606 25.29 32.14 -4.92
N GLU A 607 24.08 32.13 -5.50
CA GLU A 607 23.14 33.25 -5.53
C GLU A 607 22.62 33.59 -4.11
N THR A 608 22.38 32.59 -3.26
CA THR A 608 22.01 32.76 -1.84
C THR A 608 23.13 33.38 -1.00
N LEU A 609 24.37 32.96 -1.23
CA LEU A 609 25.55 33.45 -0.52
C LEU A 609 26.09 34.78 -1.08
N GLY A 610 25.68 35.19 -2.29
CA GLY A 610 26.16 36.39 -2.96
C GLY A 610 27.60 36.28 -3.45
N VAL A 611 27.99 35.12 -4.00
CA VAL A 611 29.37 34.81 -4.42
C VAL A 611 29.46 34.31 -5.88
N ASP A 612 30.67 34.34 -6.44
CA ASP A 612 31.04 33.65 -7.69
C ASP A 612 30.15 33.94 -8.93
N GLU A 613 29.63 35.16 -9.07
CA GLU A 613 28.76 35.61 -10.19
C GLU A 613 29.28 35.24 -11.59
N ASP A 614 30.59 35.39 -11.85
CA ASP A 614 31.24 35.00 -13.12
C ASP A 614 31.19 33.48 -13.39
N LEU A 615 31.28 32.65 -12.33
CA LEU A 615 31.16 31.19 -12.44
C LEU A 615 29.69 30.78 -12.58
N VAL A 616 28.76 31.43 -11.88
CA VAL A 616 27.31 31.21 -12.05
C VAL A 616 26.88 31.42 -13.50
N ALA A 617 27.34 32.50 -14.15
CA ALA A 617 27.07 32.72 -15.57
C ALA A 617 27.62 31.60 -16.46
N THR A 618 28.82 31.09 -16.15
CA THR A 618 29.48 29.99 -16.89
C THR A 618 28.75 28.66 -16.69
N TRP A 619 28.38 28.32 -15.45
CA TRP A 619 27.62 27.13 -15.10
C TRP A 619 26.23 27.14 -15.72
N ARG A 620 25.49 28.27 -15.69
CA ARG A 620 24.19 28.41 -16.36
C ARG A 620 24.29 28.19 -17.88
N GLU A 621 25.36 28.66 -18.54
CA GLU A 621 25.56 28.37 -19.98
C GLU A 621 25.79 26.88 -20.25
N LYS A 622 26.58 26.20 -19.42
CA LYS A 622 26.85 24.76 -19.54
C LYS A 622 25.60 23.92 -19.26
N GLN A 623 24.91 24.22 -18.16
CA GLN A 623 23.68 23.58 -17.69
C GLN A 623 22.55 23.65 -18.73
N SER A 624 22.38 24.78 -19.40
CA SER A 624 21.34 25.00 -20.42
C SER A 624 21.53 24.22 -21.73
N LYS A 625 22.54 23.36 -21.80
CA LYS A 625 22.92 22.55 -22.96
C LYS A 625 23.12 21.06 -22.60
N LEU A 626 22.51 20.59 -21.51
CA LEU A 626 22.60 19.19 -21.05
C LEU A 626 21.43 18.31 -21.49
N ASP A 627 20.24 18.89 -21.63
CA ASP A 627 18.96 18.20 -21.91
C ASP A 627 18.78 16.92 -21.06
N PRO A 628 18.55 17.06 -19.73
CA PRO A 628 18.59 15.94 -18.78
C PRO A 628 17.39 15.00 -18.86
N VAL A 629 16.29 15.43 -19.46
CA VAL A 629 15.06 14.63 -19.63
C VAL A 629 14.65 14.70 -21.10
N ILE A 630 14.55 13.54 -21.74
CA ILE A 630 14.18 13.37 -23.14
C ILE A 630 13.10 12.30 -23.19
N VAL A 631 12.02 12.57 -23.94
CA VAL A 631 10.89 11.65 -24.13
C VAL A 631 11.14 10.80 -25.39
N GLY A 632 10.78 9.51 -25.34
CA GLY A 632 10.85 8.56 -26.46
C GLY A 632 9.53 8.34 -27.19
N ASP A 633 9.53 7.43 -28.15
CA ASP A 633 8.42 7.22 -29.09
C ASP A 633 7.24 6.44 -28.48
N ASP A 634 7.45 5.69 -27.39
CA ASP A 634 6.37 5.14 -26.54
C ASP A 634 5.83 6.19 -25.55
N GLY A 635 6.42 7.39 -25.52
CA GLY A 635 6.14 8.44 -24.54
C GLY A 635 6.92 8.28 -23.22
N GLN A 636 7.90 7.38 -23.15
CA GLN A 636 8.70 7.11 -21.95
C GLN A 636 9.81 8.14 -21.73
N VAL A 637 10.30 8.33 -20.50
CA VAL A 637 11.61 8.98 -20.28
C VAL A 637 12.69 8.02 -20.77
N LYS A 638 13.53 8.46 -21.72
CA LYS A 638 14.61 7.64 -22.27
C LYS A 638 15.70 7.34 -21.23
N GLU A 639 16.23 6.12 -21.23
CA GLU A 639 17.39 5.73 -20.44
C GLU A 639 18.72 6.04 -21.16
N TRP A 640 18.75 5.89 -22.49
CA TRP A 640 19.86 6.27 -23.37
C TRP A 640 19.37 7.23 -24.48
N PHE A 641 20.22 8.14 -24.96
CA PHE A 641 19.81 9.16 -25.94
C PHE A 641 19.25 8.56 -27.24
N GLU A 642 19.89 7.47 -27.70
CA GLU A 642 19.57 6.71 -28.90
C GLU A 642 18.32 5.82 -28.77
N GLU A 643 17.71 5.70 -27.59
CA GLU A 643 16.50 4.89 -27.37
C GLU A 643 15.30 5.44 -28.17
N THR A 644 14.51 4.58 -28.81
CA THR A 644 13.29 4.93 -29.57
C THR A 644 12.07 4.52 -28.76
N THR A 645 11.74 3.24 -28.82
CA THR A 645 10.73 2.54 -28.00
C THR A 645 11.43 1.70 -26.92
N PHE A 646 10.69 1.19 -25.92
CA PHE A 646 11.28 0.49 -24.78
C PHE A 646 12.22 -0.66 -25.20
N GLY A 647 13.52 -0.49 -24.93
CA GLY A 647 14.54 -1.49 -25.26
C GLY A 647 14.97 -1.53 -26.73
N LYS A 648 14.56 -0.54 -27.54
CA LYS A 648 15.00 -0.32 -28.92
C LYS A 648 15.81 0.95 -29.05
N ALA A 649 16.80 0.96 -29.94
CA ALA A 649 17.58 2.16 -30.22
C ALA A 649 17.96 2.29 -31.70
N GLN A 650 18.05 3.53 -32.16
CA GLN A 650 18.45 3.90 -33.52
C GLN A 650 19.37 5.13 -33.47
N ALA A 651 20.32 5.21 -34.41
CA ALA A 651 21.12 6.41 -34.62
C ALA A 651 21.15 6.81 -36.11
N GLY A 652 20.71 8.03 -36.43
CA GLY A 652 20.62 8.50 -37.81
C GLY A 652 19.82 7.56 -38.72
N ASP A 653 20.38 7.25 -39.89
CA ASP A 653 19.81 6.33 -40.88
C ASP A 653 20.17 4.84 -40.66
N LEU A 654 20.76 4.46 -39.50
CA LEU A 654 21.08 3.06 -39.19
C LEU A 654 19.82 2.22 -38.95
N GLU A 655 19.96 0.88 -38.97
CA GLU A 655 18.88 -0.05 -38.58
C GLU A 655 18.60 0.05 -37.07
N GLU A 656 17.34 -0.05 -36.66
CA GLU A 656 16.94 -0.07 -35.24
C GLU A 656 17.31 -1.43 -34.62
N ILE A 657 18.03 -1.40 -33.50
CA ILE A 657 18.53 -2.59 -32.79
C ILE A 657 17.84 -2.78 -31.44
N ASP A 658 17.90 -4.00 -30.90
CA ASP A 658 17.67 -4.23 -29.47
C ASP A 658 18.82 -3.60 -28.66
N ILE A 659 18.49 -2.89 -27.58
CA ILE A 659 19.51 -2.30 -26.69
C ILE A 659 20.24 -3.43 -25.95
N PRO A 660 21.58 -3.53 -26.04
CA PRO A 660 22.31 -4.60 -25.39
C PRO A 660 22.04 -4.64 -23.87
N GLN A 661 21.59 -5.79 -23.36
CA GLN A 661 21.48 -6.07 -21.92
C GLN A 661 20.46 -5.21 -21.12
N TRP A 662 19.56 -4.46 -21.76
CA TRP A 662 18.74 -3.42 -21.11
C TRP A 662 17.84 -3.90 -19.95
N ARG A 663 17.35 -5.16 -19.97
CA ARG A 663 16.58 -5.78 -18.86
C ARG A 663 17.38 -6.71 -17.94
N GLN A 664 18.71 -6.81 -18.08
CA GLN A 664 19.49 -7.71 -17.23
C GLN A 664 19.64 -7.15 -15.81
N SER A 665 18.96 -7.77 -14.84
CA SER A 665 19.02 -7.36 -13.43
C SER A 665 19.82 -8.34 -12.57
N LEU A 666 20.82 -7.85 -11.83
CA LEU A 666 21.64 -8.67 -10.94
C LEU A 666 20.83 -9.21 -9.75
N GLY A 667 21.12 -10.45 -9.34
CA GLY A 667 20.47 -11.13 -8.21
C GLY A 667 19.19 -11.91 -8.58
N ALA A 668 18.57 -11.58 -9.72
CA ALA A 668 17.51 -12.40 -10.30
C ALA A 668 18.07 -13.67 -10.97
N SER A 669 17.24 -14.70 -11.05
CA SER A 669 17.46 -15.87 -11.90
C SER A 669 16.12 -16.30 -12.49
N THR A 670 15.98 -16.25 -13.80
CA THR A 670 14.77 -16.68 -14.51
C THR A 670 15.03 -17.89 -15.39
N SER A 671 13.94 -18.55 -15.81
CA SER A 671 13.94 -19.61 -16.81
C SER A 671 13.02 -19.22 -17.99
N GLY A 672 13.03 -17.93 -18.37
CA GLY A 672 12.06 -17.34 -19.29
C GLY A 672 12.46 -15.93 -19.73
N GLN A 673 11.48 -15.03 -19.83
CA GLN A 673 11.72 -13.61 -20.05
C GLN A 673 12.21 -12.95 -18.76
N GLU A 674 13.23 -12.11 -18.84
CA GLU A 674 13.73 -11.37 -17.67
C GLU A 674 12.70 -10.34 -17.17
N PRO A 675 12.62 -10.10 -15.85
CA PRO A 675 11.74 -9.08 -15.28
C PRO A 675 12.20 -7.68 -15.70
N PRO A 676 11.38 -6.64 -15.47
CA PRO A 676 11.87 -5.27 -15.54
C PRO A 676 13.08 -5.06 -14.61
N HIS A 677 13.97 -4.17 -15.01
CA HIS A 677 15.22 -3.92 -14.27
C HIS A 677 14.95 -3.34 -12.88
N ARG A 678 15.79 -3.69 -11.90
CA ARG A 678 15.66 -3.19 -10.52
C ARG A 678 16.01 -1.71 -10.37
N HIS A 679 16.79 -1.14 -11.27
CA HIS A 679 17.14 0.28 -11.27
C HIS A 679 16.22 1.12 -12.18
N LEU A 680 15.96 2.35 -11.74
CA LEU A 680 15.19 3.39 -12.44
C LEU A 680 16.05 4.65 -12.62
N SER A 681 17.31 4.44 -13.03
CA SER A 681 18.40 5.43 -13.02
C SER A 681 18.17 6.67 -13.89
N HIS A 682 17.25 6.59 -14.85
CA HIS A 682 16.83 7.69 -15.70
C HIS A 682 15.57 8.43 -15.19
N LEU A 683 15.05 8.06 -14.01
CA LEU A 683 14.01 8.80 -13.27
C LEU A 683 14.55 9.52 -12.03
N MET A 684 15.87 9.65 -11.89
CA MET A 684 16.48 10.37 -10.77
C MET A 684 16.02 11.83 -10.75
N ALA A 685 15.73 12.41 -11.92
CA ALA A 685 15.09 13.69 -12.15
C ALA A 685 13.69 13.90 -11.51
N LEU A 686 12.97 12.82 -11.18
CA LEU A 686 11.69 12.82 -10.44
C LEU A 686 11.91 12.60 -8.93
N TYR A 687 12.80 11.66 -8.60
CA TYR A 687 13.25 11.42 -7.22
C TYR A 687 14.66 10.82 -7.21
N PRO A 688 15.64 11.39 -6.48
CA PRO A 688 15.46 12.44 -5.47
C PRO A 688 15.41 13.89 -6.00
N CYS A 689 15.84 14.16 -7.23
CA CYS A 689 15.85 15.49 -7.86
C CYS A 689 14.43 16.04 -8.11
N ASN A 690 14.29 17.24 -8.70
CA ASN A 690 13.00 17.94 -8.78
C ASN A 690 12.59 18.53 -10.16
N ILE A 691 13.33 18.27 -11.24
CA ILE A 691 13.00 18.82 -12.57
C ILE A 691 11.78 18.11 -13.21
N ILE A 692 11.60 16.82 -12.98
CA ILE A 692 10.31 16.14 -13.29
C ILE A 692 9.38 16.39 -12.11
N SER A 693 8.30 17.12 -12.37
CA SER A 693 7.32 17.54 -11.38
C SER A 693 6.00 17.89 -12.07
N LYS A 694 4.93 18.08 -11.30
CA LYS A 694 3.63 18.54 -11.82
C LYS A 694 3.69 19.89 -12.56
N ASP A 695 4.71 20.71 -12.26
CA ASP A 695 4.95 21.99 -12.93
C ASP A 695 5.53 21.79 -14.36
N ASN A 696 6.01 20.58 -14.69
CA ASN A 696 6.45 20.11 -16.02
C ASN A 696 5.67 18.84 -16.44
N PRO A 697 4.35 18.92 -16.74
CA PRO A 697 3.48 17.75 -16.87
C PRO A 697 3.87 16.76 -17.98
N GLU A 698 4.44 17.23 -19.10
CA GLU A 698 4.93 16.36 -20.19
C GLU A 698 6.01 15.37 -19.70
N TYR A 699 6.88 15.81 -18.80
CA TYR A 699 7.89 14.93 -18.18
C TYR A 699 7.29 14.03 -17.09
N MET A 700 6.23 14.47 -16.41
CA MET A 700 5.53 13.67 -15.41
C MET A 700 4.78 12.51 -16.08
N ASP A 701 4.04 12.78 -17.15
CA ASP A 701 3.38 11.77 -17.99
C ASP A 701 4.42 10.74 -18.48
N ALA A 702 5.56 11.21 -18.97
CA ALA A 702 6.63 10.33 -19.45
C ALA A 702 7.26 9.47 -18.33
N ALA A 703 7.43 10.03 -17.14
CA ALA A 703 7.92 9.27 -15.98
C ALA A 703 6.91 8.21 -15.52
N MET A 704 5.60 8.49 -15.60
CA MET A 704 4.55 7.50 -15.32
C MET A 704 4.53 6.38 -16.36
N VAL A 705 4.76 6.68 -17.65
CA VAL A 705 4.95 5.64 -18.69
C VAL A 705 6.14 4.73 -18.35
N THR A 706 7.28 5.30 -17.97
CA THR A 706 8.46 4.53 -17.51
C THR A 706 8.19 3.72 -16.24
N LEU A 707 7.51 4.28 -15.23
CA LEU A 707 7.19 3.58 -13.99
C LEU A 707 6.29 2.36 -14.23
N ASN A 708 5.35 2.45 -15.17
CA ASN A 708 4.51 1.34 -15.59
C ASN A 708 5.31 0.20 -16.25
N GLU A 709 6.33 0.51 -17.06
CA GLU A 709 7.23 -0.53 -17.62
C GLU A 709 8.06 -1.21 -16.54
N ARG A 710 8.57 -0.43 -15.58
CA ARG A 710 9.39 -0.93 -14.46
C ARG A 710 8.59 -1.70 -13.40
N GLY A 711 7.27 -1.53 -13.34
CA GLY A 711 6.34 -2.26 -12.46
C GLY A 711 6.57 -2.05 -10.96
N LEU A 712 5.78 -2.73 -10.11
CA LEU A 712 5.72 -2.43 -8.67
C LEU A 712 6.53 -3.38 -7.75
N ASP A 713 6.83 -4.61 -8.16
CA ASP A 713 7.69 -5.55 -7.39
C ASP A 713 9.18 -5.45 -7.83
N ALA A 714 10.10 -5.78 -6.92
CA ALA A 714 11.55 -5.83 -7.11
C ALA A 714 12.27 -6.30 -5.82
N THR A 715 13.52 -5.88 -5.64
CA THR A 715 14.31 -5.93 -4.38
C THR A 715 13.79 -4.91 -3.36
N GLY A 716 14.13 -5.05 -2.07
CA GLY A 716 13.69 -4.12 -1.01
C GLY A 716 13.99 -2.64 -1.29
N TRP A 717 15.24 -2.28 -1.63
CA TRP A 717 15.58 -0.91 -2.01
C TRP A 717 14.90 -0.43 -3.30
N SER A 718 14.69 -1.32 -4.27
CA SER A 718 14.07 -0.95 -5.55
C SER A 718 12.59 -0.61 -5.36
N LYS A 719 11.87 -1.36 -4.52
CA LYS A 719 10.53 -0.98 -4.04
C LYS A 719 10.57 0.36 -3.34
N ALA A 720 11.53 0.56 -2.44
CA ALA A 720 11.65 1.82 -1.71
C ALA A 720 11.88 3.01 -2.66
N HIS A 721 12.72 2.89 -3.70
CA HIS A 721 12.88 3.94 -4.71
C HIS A 721 11.58 4.15 -5.53
N LYS A 722 10.95 3.06 -5.99
CA LYS A 722 9.65 3.10 -6.69
C LYS A 722 8.56 3.79 -5.85
N LEU A 723 8.52 3.56 -4.54
CA LEU A 723 7.56 4.21 -3.62
C LEU A 723 7.74 5.73 -3.62
N ASN A 724 8.98 6.21 -3.49
CA ASN A 724 9.29 7.64 -3.51
C ASN A 724 8.99 8.26 -4.89
N LEU A 725 9.24 7.53 -5.98
CA LEU A 725 8.92 7.97 -7.34
C LEU A 725 7.40 8.09 -7.56
N TRP A 726 6.61 7.07 -7.20
CA TRP A 726 5.15 7.12 -7.34
C TRP A 726 4.50 8.18 -6.43
N ALA A 727 4.99 8.33 -5.19
CA ALA A 727 4.56 9.42 -4.30
C ALA A 727 4.76 10.81 -4.93
N ARG A 728 5.88 11.04 -5.63
CA ARG A 728 6.16 12.28 -6.38
C ARG A 728 5.23 12.54 -7.57
N THR A 729 4.52 11.53 -8.09
CA THR A 729 3.52 11.70 -9.16
C THR A 729 2.14 12.10 -8.62
N GLY A 730 1.88 11.89 -7.32
CA GLY A 730 0.54 12.05 -6.73
C GLY A 730 -0.35 10.80 -6.83
N HIS A 731 0.11 9.72 -7.49
CA HIS A 731 -0.61 8.45 -7.59
C HIS A 731 -0.53 7.66 -6.27
N SER A 732 -1.57 7.79 -5.46
CA SER A 732 -1.75 7.10 -4.17
C SER A 732 -1.76 5.59 -4.30
N ASP A 733 -2.38 5.05 -5.34
CA ASP A 733 -2.80 3.65 -5.41
C ASP A 733 -1.59 2.76 -5.77
N GLU A 734 -0.81 3.13 -6.77
CA GLU A 734 0.45 2.49 -7.13
C GLU A 734 1.50 2.64 -6.01
N ALA A 735 1.54 3.79 -5.33
CA ALA A 735 2.38 3.98 -4.15
C ALA A 735 1.97 3.05 -3.00
N PHE A 736 0.67 2.96 -2.66
CA PHE A 736 0.22 2.11 -1.57
C PHE A 736 0.31 0.60 -1.89
N GLN A 737 0.15 0.19 -3.15
CA GLN A 737 0.50 -1.17 -3.59
C GLN A 737 1.99 -1.49 -3.36
N ILE A 738 2.89 -0.50 -3.47
CA ILE A 738 4.30 -0.68 -3.12
C ILE A 738 4.51 -0.70 -1.59
N VAL A 739 3.74 0.07 -0.80
CA VAL A 739 3.72 -0.05 0.66
C VAL A 739 3.38 -1.49 1.07
N GLN A 740 2.28 -2.05 0.53
CA GLN A 740 1.89 -3.44 0.75
C GLN A 740 2.98 -4.42 0.28
N SER A 741 3.54 -4.21 -0.91
CA SER A 741 4.61 -5.05 -1.49
C SER A 741 5.92 -4.98 -0.70
N ALA A 742 6.20 -3.90 0.03
CA ALA A 742 7.32 -3.81 0.95
C ALA A 742 7.02 -4.61 2.23
N VAL A 743 5.92 -4.31 2.91
CA VAL A 743 5.52 -4.91 4.20
C VAL A 743 5.29 -6.43 4.07
N GLY A 744 4.50 -6.85 3.09
CA GLY A 744 4.22 -8.25 2.77
C GLY A 744 5.22 -8.91 1.82
N GLY A 745 6.31 -8.24 1.43
CA GLY A 745 7.19 -8.67 0.33
C GLY A 745 8.04 -9.93 0.53
N GLY A 746 7.93 -10.57 1.70
CA GLY A 746 8.71 -11.76 2.08
C GLY A 746 10.21 -11.51 1.97
N ASN A 747 10.93 -12.40 1.28
CA ASN A 747 12.37 -12.29 1.09
C ASN A 747 12.83 -11.10 0.23
N SER A 748 11.93 -10.35 -0.43
CA SER A 748 12.25 -9.05 -1.05
C SER A 748 11.40 -7.90 -0.48
N GLY A 749 11.15 -7.96 0.82
CA GLY A 749 10.45 -6.94 1.62
C GLY A 749 10.96 -6.95 3.06
N PHE A 750 10.09 -6.60 4.01
CA PHE A 750 10.40 -6.66 5.43
C PHE A 750 10.46 -8.11 5.96
N LEU A 751 11.55 -8.43 6.66
CA LEU A 751 11.78 -9.68 7.38
C LEU A 751 11.04 -9.67 8.74
N THR A 752 11.03 -10.80 9.45
CA THR A 752 10.25 -10.98 10.69
C THR A 752 10.73 -10.12 11.88
N ASN A 753 11.97 -9.65 11.85
CA ASN A 753 12.56 -8.64 12.74
C ASN A 753 12.57 -7.22 12.13
N LEU A 754 11.77 -6.99 11.09
CA LEU A 754 11.64 -5.72 10.35
C LEU A 754 12.90 -5.22 9.63
N PHE A 755 13.95 -6.03 9.48
CA PHE A 755 15.01 -5.73 8.52
C PHE A 755 14.50 -5.83 7.08
N SER A 756 14.83 -4.87 6.21
CA SER A 756 14.51 -4.94 4.78
C SER A 756 15.46 -5.90 4.07
N SER A 757 14.95 -6.62 3.07
CA SER A 757 15.73 -7.60 2.31
C SER A 757 15.80 -7.23 0.83
N HIS A 758 17.01 -7.21 0.29
CA HIS A 758 17.22 -7.17 -1.16
C HIS A 758 16.62 -8.43 -1.81
N GLY A 759 16.82 -9.58 -1.17
CA GLY A 759 16.38 -10.88 -1.67
C GLY A 759 17.25 -11.43 -2.81
N GLY A 760 17.28 -12.75 -2.95
CA GLY A 760 18.08 -13.44 -3.96
C GLY A 760 17.36 -14.60 -4.65
N GLY A 761 17.88 -14.99 -5.81
CA GLY A 761 17.41 -16.15 -6.58
C GLY A 761 16.20 -15.85 -7.47
N ALA A 762 15.29 -16.81 -7.60
CA ALA A 762 14.11 -16.69 -8.45
C ALA A 762 13.25 -15.49 -8.01
N ASN A 763 13.14 -14.47 -8.89
CA ASN A 763 12.45 -13.20 -8.67
C ASN A 763 12.77 -12.55 -7.31
N TYR A 764 14.01 -12.70 -6.82
CA TYR A 764 14.48 -12.24 -5.49
C TYR A 764 13.77 -12.89 -4.27
N LYS A 765 12.83 -13.81 -4.45
CA LYS A 765 12.02 -14.39 -3.34
C LYS A 765 12.65 -15.62 -2.67
N ALA A 766 13.72 -16.21 -3.21
CA ALA A 766 14.15 -17.55 -2.82
C ALA A 766 14.86 -17.63 -1.46
N TYR A 767 15.56 -16.57 -1.05
CA TYR A 767 16.20 -16.44 0.26
C TYR A 767 16.43 -14.96 0.61
N PRO A 768 16.47 -14.59 1.90
CA PRO A 768 16.69 -13.22 2.34
C PRO A 768 18.16 -12.80 2.18
N ILE A 769 18.38 -11.50 2.02
CA ILE A 769 19.68 -10.84 2.09
C ILE A 769 19.44 -9.47 2.74
N PHE A 770 19.76 -9.31 4.02
CA PHE A 770 19.56 -8.03 4.73
C PHE A 770 20.30 -6.88 4.02
N GLN A 771 19.56 -5.82 3.72
CA GLN A 771 20.05 -4.55 3.21
C GLN A 771 19.21 -3.42 3.83
N ILE A 772 19.86 -2.47 4.49
CA ILE A 772 19.15 -1.48 5.32
C ILE A 772 18.55 -0.32 4.53
N ASP A 773 19.06 -0.08 3.33
CA ASP A 773 18.59 0.91 2.35
C ASP A 773 17.05 0.90 2.22
N GLY A 774 16.44 -0.27 2.04
CA GLY A 774 14.99 -0.43 1.94
C GLY A 774 14.19 -0.06 3.21
N ASN A 775 14.77 -0.09 4.41
CA ASN A 775 14.12 0.44 5.62
C ASN A 775 13.99 1.97 5.54
N TYR A 776 15.09 2.63 5.19
CA TYR A 776 15.16 4.09 5.14
C TYR A 776 14.36 4.66 3.97
N GLY A 777 14.47 4.05 2.78
CA GLY A 777 13.71 4.47 1.61
C GLY A 777 12.20 4.23 1.76
N TYR A 778 11.75 3.18 2.48
CA TYR A 778 10.32 3.01 2.82
C TYR A 778 9.83 4.19 3.68
N THR A 779 10.58 4.54 4.73
CA THR A 779 10.29 5.70 5.59
C THR A 779 10.23 6.99 4.78
N ALA A 780 11.18 7.20 3.86
CA ALA A 780 11.18 8.35 2.97
C ALA A 780 9.96 8.38 2.02
N GLY A 781 9.54 7.22 1.52
CA GLY A 781 8.39 7.11 0.62
C GLY A 781 7.08 7.45 1.32
N VAL A 782 6.88 6.98 2.55
CA VAL A 782 5.73 7.37 3.39
C VAL A 782 5.76 8.86 3.72
N ASN A 783 6.95 9.46 3.95
CA ASN A 783 7.07 10.92 4.08
C ASN A 783 6.56 11.62 2.83
N GLU A 784 7.06 11.24 1.65
CA GLU A 784 6.73 11.86 0.36
C GLU A 784 5.26 11.64 -0.08
N MET A 785 4.57 10.61 0.43
CA MET A 785 3.12 10.42 0.25
C MET A 785 2.29 11.41 1.08
N LEU A 786 2.77 11.76 2.27
CA LEU A 786 2.05 12.63 3.23
C LEU A 786 2.45 14.11 3.10
N LEU A 787 3.68 14.41 2.73
CA LEU A 787 4.20 15.78 2.66
C LEU A 787 5.33 15.91 1.62
N GLN A 788 5.19 16.89 0.74
CA GLN A 788 6.24 17.25 -0.24
C GLN A 788 6.68 18.70 -0.05
N SER A 789 7.92 19.02 -0.45
CA SER A 789 8.47 20.39 -0.34
C SER A 789 9.58 20.75 -1.35
N GLN A 790 9.92 19.82 -2.26
CA GLN A 790 11.03 19.90 -3.20
C GLN A 790 10.89 21.01 -4.27
N LEU A 791 9.70 21.61 -4.39
CA LEU A 791 9.40 22.67 -5.37
C LEU A 791 9.46 24.08 -4.77
N GLY A 792 9.99 24.22 -3.54
CA GLY A 792 10.09 25.51 -2.82
C GLY A 792 8.81 25.93 -2.10
N TYR A 793 7.81 25.04 -2.04
CA TYR A 793 6.57 25.22 -1.28
C TYR A 793 6.09 23.86 -0.75
N VAL A 794 5.42 23.87 0.40
CA VAL A 794 4.86 22.68 1.03
C VAL A 794 3.63 22.21 0.25
N GLN A 795 3.50 20.91 0.05
CA GLN A 795 2.33 20.24 -0.52
C GLN A 795 1.81 19.26 0.52
N PHE A 796 0.61 19.47 1.03
CA PHE A 796 0.02 18.63 2.08
C PHE A 796 -0.77 17.46 1.46
N LEU A 797 -0.56 16.24 1.98
CA LEU A 797 -1.24 15.00 1.55
C LEU A 797 -1.21 14.76 0.02
N PRO A 798 -0.04 14.87 -0.65
CA PRO A 798 0.05 14.80 -2.12
C PRO A 798 -0.32 13.44 -2.73
N ALA A 799 -0.20 12.33 -1.98
CA ALA A 799 -0.54 10.98 -2.44
C ALA A 799 -1.14 10.11 -1.33
N LEU A 800 -2.16 10.62 -0.63
CA LEU A 800 -2.88 9.89 0.44
C LEU A 800 -3.82 8.81 -0.14
N PRO A 801 -3.65 7.50 0.20
CA PRO A 801 -4.51 6.41 -0.28
C PRO A 801 -5.81 6.26 0.52
N GLU A 802 -6.80 5.57 -0.05
CA GLU A 802 -8.11 5.32 0.57
C GLU A 802 -7.97 4.50 1.88
N GLU A 803 -7.02 3.57 1.95
CA GLU A 803 -6.79 2.77 3.15
C GLU A 803 -6.15 3.56 4.31
N TRP A 804 -5.67 4.79 4.06
CA TRP A 804 -5.24 5.74 5.09
C TRP A 804 -6.24 6.92 5.23
N ASN A 805 -7.51 6.77 4.83
CA ASN A 805 -8.49 7.87 4.80
C ASN A 805 -8.68 8.65 6.12
N THR A 806 -8.31 8.08 7.27
CA THR A 806 -8.40 8.72 8.58
C THR A 806 -7.09 8.54 9.33
N GLY A 807 -6.47 9.63 9.76
CA GLY A 807 -5.14 9.57 10.33
C GLY A 807 -4.58 10.93 10.73
N PHE A 808 -3.32 10.93 11.15
CA PHE A 808 -2.58 12.12 11.53
C PHE A 808 -1.08 11.98 11.27
N VAL A 809 -0.40 13.13 11.22
CA VAL A 809 1.04 13.24 11.45
C VAL A 809 1.31 14.40 12.38
N LYS A 810 2.27 14.23 13.29
CA LYS A 810 2.86 15.28 14.12
C LYS A 810 4.36 15.35 13.90
N GLY A 811 4.91 16.56 13.87
CA GLY A 811 6.35 16.81 13.88
C GLY A 811 7.11 16.40 12.61
N MET A 812 6.46 16.34 11.44
CA MET A 812 7.16 16.13 10.16
C MET A 812 7.83 17.44 9.72
N VAL A 813 9.03 17.40 9.14
CA VAL A 813 9.75 18.61 8.72
C VAL A 813 9.67 18.81 7.21
N ALA A 814 9.56 20.06 6.76
CA ALA A 814 9.66 20.49 5.37
C ALA A 814 10.86 21.43 5.15
N ARG A 815 11.30 21.56 3.89
CA ARG A 815 12.32 22.51 3.45
C ARG A 815 11.93 23.94 3.87
N GLY A 816 12.90 24.73 4.33
CA GLY A 816 12.70 25.99 5.07
C GLY A 816 12.72 25.86 6.60
N ASN A 817 12.87 24.63 7.13
CA ASN A 817 12.80 24.31 8.57
C ASN A 817 11.41 24.61 9.18
N PHE A 818 10.37 24.24 8.44
CA PHE A 818 8.99 24.24 8.93
C PHE A 818 8.63 22.86 9.46
N GLU A 819 8.17 22.80 10.71
CA GLU A 819 7.61 21.60 11.31
C GLU A 819 6.09 21.60 11.13
N ILE A 820 5.54 20.46 10.72
CA ILE A 820 4.17 20.30 10.21
C ILE A 820 3.43 19.24 11.03
N ASP A 821 2.28 19.68 11.54
CA ASP A 821 1.25 18.86 12.18
C ASP A 821 -0.02 18.92 11.34
N MET A 822 -0.67 17.77 11.11
CA MET A 822 -1.98 17.73 10.47
C MET A 822 -2.79 16.50 10.87
N ASP A 823 -4.11 16.62 10.81
CA ASP A 823 -5.09 15.59 11.12
C ASP A 823 -6.13 15.54 10.00
N TRP A 824 -6.51 14.33 9.56
CA TRP A 824 -7.45 14.15 8.46
C TRP A 824 -8.44 13.02 8.72
N ALA A 825 -9.62 13.14 8.11
CA ALA A 825 -10.68 12.14 8.13
C ALA A 825 -11.41 12.12 6.78
N ASP A 826 -11.88 10.94 6.37
CA ASP A 826 -12.57 10.74 5.09
C ASP A 826 -11.75 11.23 3.86
N GLY A 827 -10.43 11.13 3.94
CA GLY A 827 -9.48 11.63 2.94
C GLY A 827 -9.25 13.15 2.97
N THR A 828 -9.79 13.87 3.96
CA THR A 828 -9.74 15.35 4.01
C THR A 828 -9.10 15.89 5.30
N ALA A 829 -8.09 16.74 5.13
CA ALA A 829 -7.54 17.57 6.19
C ALA A 829 -8.27 18.91 6.22
N ASN A 830 -8.64 19.35 7.42
CA ASN A 830 -9.33 20.64 7.63
C ASN A 830 -8.50 21.66 8.40
N THR A 831 -7.44 21.20 9.08
CA THR A 831 -6.53 22.03 9.86
C THR A 831 -5.10 21.54 9.66
N PHE A 832 -4.20 22.47 9.37
CA PHE A 832 -2.76 22.27 9.39
C PHE A 832 -2.15 23.22 10.42
N THR A 833 -1.14 22.76 11.17
CA THR A 833 -0.34 23.61 12.04
C THR A 833 1.10 23.62 11.54
N VAL A 834 1.67 24.81 11.43
CA VAL A 834 3.00 25.09 10.89
C VAL A 834 3.82 25.79 11.99
N THR A 835 4.87 25.13 12.45
CA THR A 835 5.84 25.68 13.41
C THR A 835 7.10 26.11 12.66
N SER A 836 7.34 27.43 12.58
CA SER A 836 8.45 28.00 11.83
C SER A 836 9.71 28.14 12.68
N ARG A 837 10.62 27.17 12.59
CA ARG A 837 11.83 27.13 13.43
C ARG A 837 12.87 28.19 13.05
N ASN A 838 12.77 28.79 11.87
CA ASN A 838 13.68 29.84 11.38
C ASN A 838 13.00 31.20 11.14
N GLY A 839 11.66 31.24 11.03
CA GLY A 839 10.96 32.39 10.44
C GLY A 839 11.11 32.42 8.91
N GLY A 840 10.67 33.52 8.29
CA GLY A 840 10.72 33.71 6.84
C GLY A 840 9.39 33.40 6.15
N GLU A 841 9.39 33.27 4.83
CA GLU A 841 8.16 33.08 4.06
C GLU A 841 7.75 31.59 4.02
N PHE A 842 6.55 31.28 4.50
CA PHE A 842 5.93 29.98 4.33
C PHE A 842 5.02 30.00 3.09
N SER A 843 5.11 28.96 2.25
CA SER A 843 4.22 28.74 1.12
C SER A 843 3.68 27.32 1.18
N GLY A 844 2.36 27.16 1.10
CA GLY A 844 1.67 25.87 1.30
C GLY A 844 0.52 25.67 0.33
N GLU A 845 0.41 24.43 -0.17
CA GLU A 845 -0.58 24.00 -1.15
C GLU A 845 -1.44 22.86 -0.61
N TYR A 846 -2.76 23.06 -0.64
CA TYR A 846 -3.80 22.05 -0.39
C TYR A 846 -5.10 22.48 -1.07
N LYS A 847 -5.94 21.51 -1.42
CA LYS A 847 -7.19 21.75 -2.16
C LYS A 847 -8.10 22.76 -1.45
N GLY A 848 -8.35 23.89 -2.10
CA GLY A 848 -9.19 24.99 -1.58
C GLY A 848 -8.59 25.82 -0.44
N ILE A 849 -7.30 25.65 -0.09
CA ILE A 849 -6.63 26.34 1.03
C ILE A 849 -6.70 27.87 0.92
N ALA A 850 -6.88 28.44 -0.27
CA ALA A 850 -7.09 29.87 -0.43
C ALA A 850 -8.38 30.38 0.22
N ASN A 851 -9.29 29.50 0.67
CA ASN A 851 -10.48 29.85 1.45
C ASN A 851 -10.29 29.70 2.96
N ALA A 852 -9.12 29.24 3.42
CA ALA A 852 -8.80 29.08 4.83
C ALA A 852 -8.72 30.41 5.59
N THR A 853 -8.86 30.33 6.91
CA THR A 853 -8.37 31.36 7.84
C THR A 853 -7.01 30.91 8.37
N ILE A 854 -6.05 31.82 8.45
CA ILE A 854 -4.73 31.58 9.04
C ILE A 854 -4.61 32.41 10.31
N THR A 855 -4.18 31.82 11.41
CA THR A 855 -3.94 32.53 12.68
C THR A 855 -2.58 32.22 13.28
N ASP A 856 -2.06 33.13 14.12
CA ASP A 856 -0.95 32.86 15.02
C ASP A 856 -1.38 32.02 16.26
N ALA A 857 -0.43 31.73 17.15
CA ALA A 857 -0.64 30.97 18.39
C ALA A 857 -1.60 31.64 19.38
N GLU A 858 -1.70 32.98 19.36
CA GLU A 858 -2.65 33.78 20.13
C GLU A 858 -4.07 33.81 19.50
N GLY A 859 -4.22 33.32 18.28
CA GLY A 859 -5.48 33.31 17.53
C GLY A 859 -5.80 34.61 16.78
N ASN A 860 -4.81 35.49 16.56
CA ASN A 860 -4.97 36.66 15.71
C ASN A 860 -4.88 36.24 14.23
N PRO A 861 -5.71 36.80 13.33
CA PRO A 861 -5.60 36.53 11.89
C PRO A 861 -4.28 37.02 11.29
N VAL A 862 -3.65 36.18 10.47
CA VAL A 862 -2.43 36.50 9.71
C VAL A 862 -2.82 36.85 8.27
N GLU A 863 -2.24 37.93 7.73
CA GLU A 863 -2.44 38.31 6.32
C GLU A 863 -1.63 37.39 5.40
N PHE A 864 -2.27 36.85 4.37
CA PHE A 864 -1.67 35.91 3.42
C PHE A 864 -2.01 36.27 1.96
N THR A 865 -1.10 35.90 1.06
CA THR A 865 -1.29 35.98 -0.39
C THR A 865 -2.01 34.72 -0.88
N LYS A 866 -2.94 34.87 -1.83
CA LYS A 866 -3.55 33.77 -2.59
C LYS A 866 -2.81 33.64 -3.91
N ASN A 867 -2.10 32.55 -4.10
CA ASN A 867 -1.25 32.31 -5.28
C ASN A 867 -2.03 31.55 -6.36
N SER A 868 -2.97 30.70 -5.93
CA SER A 868 -4.04 30.07 -6.71
C SER A 868 -5.24 29.82 -5.77
N ASP A 869 -6.25 29.07 -6.19
CA ASP A 869 -7.32 28.61 -5.28
C ASP A 869 -6.82 27.54 -4.28
N ASP A 870 -5.72 26.86 -4.63
CA ASP A 870 -5.15 25.73 -3.89
C ASP A 870 -3.78 26.04 -3.24
N ARG A 871 -3.22 27.25 -3.39
CA ARG A 871 -1.92 27.65 -2.81
C ARG A 871 -1.93 29.03 -2.17
N VAL A 872 -1.34 29.13 -0.97
CA VAL A 872 -1.20 30.38 -0.19
C VAL A 872 0.23 30.60 0.29
N THR A 873 0.58 31.86 0.54
CA THR A 873 1.91 32.27 1.04
C THR A 873 1.79 33.35 2.11
N PHE A 874 2.49 33.22 3.24
CA PHE A 874 2.51 34.20 4.33
C PHE A 874 3.87 34.27 5.05
N ASN A 875 4.12 35.38 5.73
CA ASN A 875 5.36 35.58 6.50
C ASN A 875 5.24 34.99 7.90
N THR A 876 6.32 34.39 8.38
CA THR A 876 6.44 33.76 9.71
C THR A 876 7.57 34.39 10.51
N GLU A 877 7.39 34.48 11.83
CA GLU A 877 8.45 34.80 12.79
C GLU A 877 9.09 33.51 13.30
N LYS A 878 10.35 33.60 13.75
CA LYS A 878 11.08 32.46 14.30
C LYS A 878 10.42 31.95 15.59
N ASP A 879 10.33 30.63 15.69
CA ASP A 879 9.68 29.86 16.74
C ASP A 879 8.16 30.15 16.84
N GLY A 880 7.58 30.77 15.80
CA GLY A 880 6.16 31.07 15.66
C GLY A 880 5.36 29.86 15.17
N VAL A 881 4.16 29.68 15.74
CA VAL A 881 3.22 28.62 15.39
C VAL A 881 2.00 29.21 14.70
N TYR A 882 1.60 28.62 13.58
CA TYR A 882 0.54 29.11 12.70
C TYR A 882 -0.47 28.02 12.41
N THR A 883 -1.76 28.31 12.58
CA THR A 883 -2.85 27.36 12.28
C THR A 883 -3.58 27.81 11.02
N ILE A 884 -3.62 26.93 10.02
CA ILE A 884 -4.38 27.10 8.78
C ILE A 884 -5.66 26.26 8.91
N THR A 885 -6.83 26.89 8.97
CA THR A 885 -8.12 26.20 9.10
C THR A 885 -9.00 26.46 7.88
N LEU A 886 -9.34 25.39 7.15
CA LEU A 886 -10.28 25.43 6.04
C LEU A 886 -11.74 25.61 6.54
N PRO A 887 -12.61 26.24 5.73
CA PRO A 887 -14.02 26.35 6.06
C PRO A 887 -14.68 24.97 6.05
N GLN A 888 -15.26 24.58 7.18
CA GLN A 888 -16.05 23.34 7.28
C GLN A 888 -17.21 23.35 6.28
N PRO A 889 -17.52 22.23 5.62
CA PRO A 889 -18.76 22.11 4.85
C PRO A 889 -19.98 22.21 5.78
N GLU A 890 -20.96 23.03 5.40
CA GLU A 890 -22.22 23.16 6.14
C GLU A 890 -22.97 21.81 6.18
N PRO A 891 -23.49 21.36 7.34
CA PRO A 891 -24.18 20.08 7.45
C PRO A 891 -25.39 19.95 6.52
N ALA A 892 -25.51 18.80 5.83
CA ALA A 892 -26.60 18.56 4.89
C ALA A 892 -27.99 18.65 5.55
N ASN A 893 -28.93 19.28 4.85
CA ASN A 893 -30.28 19.53 5.35
C ASN A 893 -31.18 18.29 5.19
N LYS A 894 -31.14 17.41 6.17
CA LYS A 894 -31.92 16.16 6.20
C LYS A 894 -33.42 16.32 6.46
N ALA A 895 -33.94 17.54 6.60
CA ALA A 895 -35.34 17.75 6.99
C ALA A 895 -36.35 17.10 6.03
N ILE A 896 -36.06 17.09 4.73
CA ILE A 896 -36.90 16.40 3.73
C ILE A 896 -36.74 14.88 3.88
N LEU A 897 -35.51 14.36 3.85
CA LEU A 897 -35.23 12.92 3.98
C LEU A 897 -35.84 12.32 5.25
N SER A 898 -35.65 12.93 6.41
CA SER A 898 -36.26 12.49 7.68
C SER A 898 -37.81 12.50 7.63
N THR A 899 -38.42 13.42 6.88
CA THR A 899 -39.88 13.48 6.71
C THR A 899 -40.39 12.38 5.78
N VAL A 900 -39.70 12.15 4.65
CA VAL A 900 -40.03 11.10 3.68
C VAL A 900 -39.81 9.71 4.28
N LEU A 901 -38.70 9.53 5.01
CA LEU A 901 -38.39 8.31 5.76
C LEU A 901 -39.46 8.01 6.81
N ALA A 902 -39.86 8.98 7.63
CA ALA A 902 -40.93 8.79 8.61
C ALA A 902 -42.29 8.44 7.99
N TYR A 903 -42.58 8.92 6.77
CA TYR A 903 -43.76 8.50 6.02
C TYR A 903 -43.62 7.07 5.48
N ALA A 904 -42.47 6.73 4.87
CA ALA A 904 -42.19 5.40 4.33
C ALA A 904 -42.23 4.31 5.40
N GLU A 905 -41.64 4.54 6.58
CA GLU A 905 -41.72 3.63 7.73
C GLU A 905 -43.18 3.37 8.14
N ALA A 906 -44.02 4.41 8.12
CA ALA A 906 -45.44 4.29 8.43
C ALA A 906 -46.24 3.55 7.34
N GLN A 907 -45.78 3.54 6.08
CA GLN A 907 -46.34 2.67 5.04
C GLN A 907 -45.85 1.23 5.21
N TYR A 908 -44.55 1.02 5.42
CA TYR A 908 -43.92 -0.30 5.59
C TYR A 908 -44.52 -1.10 6.76
N ALA A 909 -44.83 -0.41 7.86
CA ALA A 909 -45.45 -1.00 9.04
C ALA A 909 -47.00 -1.13 8.96
N SER A 910 -47.61 -0.91 7.79
CA SER A 910 -49.06 -1.00 7.60
C SER A 910 -49.51 -2.36 7.09
N ASP A 911 -50.71 -2.79 7.48
CA ASP A 911 -51.37 -3.98 6.91
C ASP A 911 -51.65 -3.83 5.40
N GLU A 912 -51.63 -2.59 4.87
CA GLU A 912 -51.83 -2.29 3.45
C GLU A 912 -50.61 -2.69 2.60
N PHE A 913 -49.38 -2.55 3.12
CA PHE A 913 -48.14 -2.93 2.43
C PHE A 913 -48.11 -4.41 2.02
N ALA A 914 -48.69 -5.30 2.82
CA ALA A 914 -48.79 -6.73 2.52
C ALA A 914 -49.66 -7.05 1.28
N ASN A 915 -50.51 -6.11 0.84
CA ASN A 915 -51.37 -6.27 -0.35
C ASN A 915 -50.72 -5.71 -1.63
N VAL A 916 -49.60 -4.99 -1.51
CA VAL A 916 -48.82 -4.46 -2.64
C VAL A 916 -48.21 -5.63 -3.44
N ILE A 917 -48.00 -5.44 -4.75
CA ILE A 917 -47.33 -6.44 -5.60
C ILE A 917 -45.89 -6.71 -5.15
N ASP A 918 -45.40 -7.94 -5.31
CA ASP A 918 -44.16 -8.39 -4.67
C ASP A 918 -42.92 -7.66 -5.21
N SER A 919 -42.87 -7.33 -6.51
CA SER A 919 -41.77 -6.55 -7.10
C SER A 919 -41.66 -5.12 -6.53
N VAL A 920 -42.78 -4.52 -6.16
CA VAL A 920 -42.81 -3.20 -5.51
C VAL A 920 -42.42 -3.30 -4.04
N GLN A 921 -42.87 -4.34 -3.31
CA GLN A 921 -42.42 -4.56 -1.93
C GLN A 921 -40.89 -4.67 -1.84
N GLN A 922 -40.27 -5.42 -2.77
CA GLN A 922 -38.81 -5.58 -2.81
C GLN A 922 -38.08 -4.26 -3.09
N SER A 923 -38.48 -3.53 -4.12
CA SER A 923 -37.82 -2.28 -4.53
C SER A 923 -38.01 -1.14 -3.51
N PHE A 924 -39.20 -1.03 -2.91
CA PHE A 924 -39.47 -0.12 -1.80
C PHE A 924 -38.61 -0.41 -0.57
N THR A 925 -38.45 -1.67 -0.19
CA THR A 925 -37.65 -2.05 0.99
C THR A 925 -36.17 -1.68 0.83
N ALA A 926 -35.61 -1.84 -0.37
CA ALA A 926 -34.23 -1.43 -0.66
C ALA A 926 -34.04 0.10 -0.59
N ALA A 927 -34.97 0.88 -1.14
CA ALA A 927 -34.94 2.34 -1.04
C ALA A 927 -35.09 2.84 0.40
N LEU A 928 -35.92 2.15 1.21
CA LEU A 928 -36.12 2.45 2.62
C LEU A 928 -34.83 2.24 3.43
N GLU A 929 -34.11 1.15 3.22
CA GLU A 929 -32.86 0.87 3.94
C GLU A 929 -31.75 1.86 3.57
N ASN A 930 -31.58 2.17 2.27
CA ASN A 930 -30.65 3.21 1.82
C ASN A 930 -30.97 4.57 2.47
N ALA A 931 -32.26 4.93 2.55
CA ALA A 931 -32.69 6.15 3.22
C ALA A 931 -32.43 6.15 4.74
N ARG A 932 -32.48 5.00 5.42
CA ARG A 932 -32.08 4.89 6.83
C ARG A 932 -30.60 5.19 7.00
N VAL A 933 -29.73 4.56 6.21
CA VAL A 933 -28.26 4.74 6.25
C VAL A 933 -27.90 6.21 5.99
N VAL A 934 -28.36 6.77 4.87
CA VAL A 934 -28.09 8.18 4.50
C VAL A 934 -28.69 9.17 5.50
N ASN A 935 -29.80 8.85 6.17
CA ASN A 935 -30.35 9.72 7.22
C ASN A 935 -29.55 9.64 8.53
N ALA A 936 -28.99 8.48 8.87
CA ALA A 936 -28.22 8.25 10.09
C ALA A 936 -26.79 8.83 10.06
N ASP A 937 -26.09 8.73 8.91
CA ASP A 937 -24.70 9.17 8.76
C ASP A 937 -24.53 10.69 8.94
N PRO A 938 -23.84 11.21 9.97
CA PRO A 938 -23.69 12.65 10.19
C PRO A 938 -22.90 13.38 9.08
N LYS A 939 -22.15 12.67 8.22
CA LYS A 939 -21.31 13.24 7.14
C LYS A 939 -22.00 13.29 5.78
N ALA A 940 -23.16 12.62 5.62
CA ALA A 940 -23.84 12.44 4.34
C ALA A 940 -24.02 13.76 3.56
N SER A 941 -23.56 13.79 2.30
CA SER A 941 -23.62 14.99 1.46
C SER A 941 -25.07 15.38 1.13
N GLN A 942 -25.29 16.67 0.81
CA GLN A 942 -26.61 17.16 0.40
C GLN A 942 -27.14 16.40 -0.84
N GLU A 943 -26.27 16.05 -1.78
CA GLU A 943 -26.63 15.25 -2.96
C GLU A 943 -27.05 13.83 -2.60
N ALA A 944 -26.34 13.16 -1.67
CA ALA A 944 -26.73 11.83 -1.20
C ALA A 944 -28.08 11.87 -0.47
N VAL A 945 -28.28 12.88 0.38
CA VAL A 945 -29.55 13.14 1.09
C VAL A 945 -30.69 13.39 0.11
N ASP A 946 -30.46 14.17 -0.95
CA ASP A 946 -31.46 14.47 -1.97
C ASP A 946 -31.79 13.27 -2.86
N ALA A 947 -30.78 12.51 -3.31
CA ALA A 947 -30.97 11.27 -4.06
C ALA A 947 -31.75 10.22 -3.25
N ALA A 948 -31.44 10.08 -1.95
CA ALA A 948 -32.11 9.13 -1.07
C ALA A 948 -33.61 9.43 -0.91
N TRP A 949 -34.00 10.70 -0.66
CA TRP A 949 -35.42 11.02 -0.50
C TRP A 949 -36.19 11.00 -1.82
N GLN A 950 -35.56 11.38 -2.94
CA GLN A 950 -36.18 11.29 -4.27
C GLN A 950 -36.43 9.84 -4.69
N THR A 951 -35.47 8.94 -4.42
CA THR A 951 -35.60 7.50 -4.66
C THR A 951 -36.73 6.93 -3.80
N LEU A 952 -36.71 7.18 -2.49
CA LEU A 952 -37.74 6.69 -1.57
C LEU A 952 -39.14 7.23 -1.91
N MET A 953 -39.26 8.50 -2.33
CA MET A 953 -40.52 9.08 -2.81
C MET A 953 -41.01 8.43 -4.11
N THR A 954 -40.10 8.01 -5.00
CA THR A 954 -40.43 7.28 -6.22
C THR A 954 -41.02 5.90 -5.90
N GLU A 955 -40.46 5.20 -4.92
CA GLU A 955 -41.00 3.92 -4.45
C GLU A 955 -42.32 4.07 -3.66
N ILE A 956 -42.46 5.13 -2.83
CA ILE A 956 -43.72 5.46 -2.16
C ILE A 956 -44.88 5.55 -3.16
N HIS A 957 -44.67 6.17 -4.33
CA HIS A 957 -45.72 6.28 -5.36
C HIS A 957 -46.14 4.94 -5.97
N LYS A 958 -45.30 3.89 -5.90
CA LYS A 958 -45.62 2.55 -6.42
C LYS A 958 -46.52 1.74 -5.49
N LEU A 959 -46.66 2.11 -4.22
CA LEU A 959 -47.47 1.38 -3.24
C LEU A 959 -48.97 1.28 -3.60
N GLY A 960 -49.43 2.04 -4.60
CA GLY A 960 -50.77 1.88 -5.18
C GLY A 960 -50.97 0.65 -6.07
N PHE A 961 -49.89 -0.05 -6.47
CA PHE A 961 -49.98 -1.30 -7.23
C PHE A 961 -50.24 -2.47 -6.26
N VAL A 962 -51.51 -2.84 -6.13
CA VAL A 962 -51.98 -3.92 -5.24
C VAL A 962 -52.40 -5.17 -6.00
N ARG A 963 -52.15 -6.34 -5.38
CA ARG A 963 -52.56 -7.65 -5.89
C ARG A 963 -54.08 -7.76 -6.00
N GLY A 964 -54.55 -8.46 -7.03
CA GLY A 964 -55.98 -8.78 -7.18
C GLY A 964 -56.48 -9.77 -6.13
N ASP A 965 -57.76 -9.68 -5.76
CA ASP A 965 -58.42 -10.71 -4.93
C ASP A 965 -58.65 -11.97 -5.76
N LYS A 966 -57.73 -12.93 -5.60
CA LYS A 966 -57.72 -14.23 -6.28
C LYS A 966 -58.71 -15.25 -5.70
N SER A 967 -59.49 -14.90 -4.69
CA SER A 967 -60.32 -15.87 -3.97
C SER A 967 -61.43 -16.49 -4.83
N THR A 968 -61.99 -15.75 -5.79
CA THR A 968 -63.00 -16.27 -6.74
C THR A 968 -62.34 -17.09 -7.86
N LEU A 969 -61.25 -16.61 -8.45
CA LEU A 969 -60.44 -17.37 -9.42
C LEU A 969 -59.96 -18.71 -8.86
N ALA A 970 -59.55 -18.76 -7.59
CA ALA A 970 -59.12 -19.99 -6.93
C ALA A 970 -60.25 -21.02 -6.82
N GLN A 971 -61.45 -20.60 -6.41
CA GLN A 971 -62.64 -21.44 -6.38
C GLN A 971 -63.07 -21.89 -7.79
N LEU A 972 -63.00 -21.01 -8.78
CA LEU A 972 -63.33 -21.33 -10.17
C LEU A 972 -62.34 -22.35 -10.77
N VAL A 973 -61.05 -22.23 -10.46
CA VAL A 973 -60.01 -23.21 -10.83
C VAL A 973 -60.23 -24.55 -10.11
N GLU A 974 -60.57 -24.55 -8.82
CA GLU A 974 -60.90 -25.77 -8.06
C GLU A 974 -62.10 -26.51 -8.69
N ILE A 975 -63.19 -25.79 -8.97
CA ILE A 975 -64.36 -26.33 -9.68
C ILE A 975 -63.96 -26.88 -11.05
N SER A 976 -63.20 -26.10 -11.82
CA SER A 976 -62.77 -26.46 -13.18
C SER A 976 -61.89 -27.70 -13.23
N ASN A 977 -61.06 -27.97 -12.21
CA ASN A 977 -60.31 -29.22 -12.12
C ASN A 977 -61.24 -30.45 -12.18
N SER A 978 -62.40 -30.42 -11.52
CA SER A 978 -63.34 -31.55 -11.52
C SER A 978 -63.98 -31.83 -12.90
N TYR A 979 -64.14 -30.80 -13.74
CA TYR A 979 -64.53 -30.95 -15.15
C TYR A 979 -63.37 -31.48 -15.99
N ASN A 980 -62.15 -31.00 -15.74
CA ASN A 980 -60.92 -31.44 -16.40
C ASN A 980 -60.60 -32.94 -16.12
N ASP A 981 -60.86 -33.41 -14.90
CA ASP A 981 -60.70 -34.83 -14.52
C ASP A 981 -61.66 -35.78 -15.26
N ASN A 982 -62.67 -35.23 -15.93
CA ASN A 982 -63.69 -35.94 -16.73
C ASN A 982 -63.70 -35.47 -18.20
N ILE A 983 -62.61 -34.82 -18.66
CA ILE A 983 -62.59 -34.10 -19.95
C ILE A 983 -62.79 -35.02 -21.17
N ASP A 984 -62.43 -36.29 -21.04
CA ASP A 984 -62.61 -37.33 -22.04
C ASP A 984 -64.08 -37.61 -22.40
N ARG A 985 -65.03 -37.20 -21.56
CA ARG A 985 -66.48 -37.30 -21.80
C ARG A 985 -67.03 -36.21 -22.72
N TYR A 986 -66.26 -35.14 -22.95
CA TYR A 986 -66.67 -33.97 -23.73
C TYR A 986 -66.08 -34.00 -25.16
N THR A 987 -66.65 -33.22 -26.07
CA THR A 987 -66.18 -33.11 -27.46
C THR A 987 -64.85 -32.33 -27.51
N PRO A 988 -63.84 -32.76 -28.30
CA PRO A 988 -62.55 -32.05 -28.39
C PRO A 988 -62.69 -30.56 -28.72
N ALA A 989 -63.62 -30.22 -29.62
CA ALA A 989 -63.92 -28.85 -30.01
C ALA A 989 -64.37 -27.91 -28.86
N THR A 990 -64.78 -28.46 -27.72
CA THR A 990 -65.14 -27.69 -26.52
C THR A 990 -64.22 -27.95 -25.33
N ALA A 991 -63.57 -29.11 -25.30
CA ALA A 991 -62.59 -29.48 -24.28
C ALA A 991 -61.28 -28.67 -24.37
N ASP A 992 -60.67 -28.60 -25.56
CA ASP A 992 -59.32 -28.03 -25.70
C ASP A 992 -59.23 -26.53 -25.30
N PRO A 993 -60.21 -25.66 -25.64
CA PRO A 993 -60.24 -24.27 -25.18
C PRO A 993 -60.37 -24.14 -23.65
N PHE A 994 -61.10 -25.05 -23.01
CA PHE A 994 -61.28 -25.06 -21.56
C PHE A 994 -60.00 -25.47 -20.82
N VAL A 995 -59.28 -26.48 -21.32
CA VAL A 995 -57.96 -26.85 -20.78
C VAL A 995 -56.97 -25.68 -20.87
N ALA A 996 -56.98 -24.96 -22.00
CA ALA A 996 -56.14 -23.78 -22.19
C ALA A 996 -56.50 -22.63 -21.22
N ALA A 997 -57.79 -22.32 -21.07
CA ALA A 997 -58.25 -21.29 -20.12
C ALA A 997 -57.92 -21.66 -18.66
N LEU A 998 -58.04 -22.93 -18.29
CA LEU A 998 -57.69 -23.44 -16.96
C LEU A 998 -56.18 -23.35 -16.67
N ALA A 999 -55.33 -23.53 -17.69
CA ALA A 999 -53.89 -23.32 -17.55
C ALA A 999 -53.54 -21.83 -17.35
N SER A 1000 -54.14 -20.93 -18.14
CA SER A 1000 -53.96 -19.48 -17.98
C SER A 1000 -54.44 -18.97 -16.62
N ALA A 1001 -55.59 -19.46 -16.15
CA ALA A 1001 -56.13 -19.13 -14.83
C ALA A 1001 -55.19 -19.54 -13.68
N LYS A 1002 -54.54 -20.70 -13.78
CA LYS A 1002 -53.54 -21.15 -12.80
C LYS A 1002 -52.29 -20.26 -12.79
N ALA A 1003 -51.79 -19.85 -13.95
CA ALA A 1003 -50.66 -18.92 -14.03
C ALA A 1003 -50.97 -17.59 -13.33
N VAL A 1004 -52.18 -17.03 -13.53
CA VAL A 1004 -52.62 -15.80 -12.85
C VAL A 1004 -52.83 -16.00 -11.35
N LEU A 1005 -53.15 -17.23 -10.88
CA LEU A 1005 -53.18 -17.52 -9.44
C LEU A 1005 -51.79 -17.48 -8.80
N ASP A 1006 -50.79 -18.04 -9.47
CA ASP A 1006 -49.42 -18.17 -8.94
C ASP A 1006 -48.59 -16.86 -9.05
N ASP A 1007 -48.99 -15.91 -9.92
CA ASP A 1007 -48.27 -14.66 -10.18
C ASP A 1007 -48.35 -13.62 -9.04
N GLY A 1008 -47.24 -13.34 -8.37
CA GLY A 1008 -47.14 -12.36 -7.26
C GLY A 1008 -47.45 -10.90 -7.63
N ASP A 1009 -47.42 -10.56 -8.92
CA ASP A 1009 -47.67 -9.19 -9.40
C ASP A 1009 -49.04 -9.01 -10.09
N ALA A 1010 -49.83 -10.08 -10.24
CA ALA A 1010 -51.14 -10.02 -10.89
C ALA A 1010 -52.14 -9.09 -10.15
N MET A 1011 -52.63 -8.08 -10.86
CA MET A 1011 -53.58 -7.09 -10.36
C MET A 1011 -55.04 -7.56 -10.57
N GLN A 1012 -56.01 -6.79 -10.06
CA GLN A 1012 -57.43 -7.18 -10.10
C GLN A 1012 -57.97 -7.36 -11.53
N ASP A 1013 -57.46 -6.60 -12.51
CA ASP A 1013 -57.86 -6.71 -13.91
C ASP A 1013 -57.37 -8.03 -14.55
N ASP A 1014 -56.16 -8.47 -14.21
CA ASP A 1014 -55.60 -9.75 -14.68
C ASP A 1014 -56.39 -10.94 -14.13
N VAL A 1015 -56.72 -10.88 -12.83
CA VAL A 1015 -57.56 -11.87 -12.14
C VAL A 1015 -58.96 -11.92 -12.76
N ALA A 1016 -59.61 -10.77 -12.97
CA ALA A 1016 -60.95 -10.70 -13.56
C ALA A 1016 -61.00 -11.20 -15.02
N ALA A 1017 -59.96 -10.92 -15.80
CA ALA A 1017 -59.83 -11.45 -17.16
C ALA A 1017 -59.70 -12.98 -17.17
N ALA A 1018 -58.89 -13.54 -16.27
CA ALA A 1018 -58.73 -14.99 -16.09
C ALA A 1018 -60.04 -15.66 -15.62
N GLU A 1019 -60.78 -15.03 -14.71
CA GLU A 1019 -62.09 -15.53 -14.23
C GLU A 1019 -63.10 -15.63 -15.37
N SER A 1020 -63.27 -14.56 -16.15
CA SER A 1020 -64.23 -14.56 -17.27
C SER A 1020 -63.86 -15.62 -18.31
N ALA A 1021 -62.59 -15.68 -18.73
CA ALA A 1021 -62.13 -16.61 -19.75
C ALA A 1021 -62.33 -18.09 -19.34
N LEU A 1022 -62.07 -18.43 -18.08
CA LEU A 1022 -62.28 -19.78 -17.57
C LEU A 1022 -63.77 -20.12 -17.44
N LEU A 1023 -64.59 -19.20 -16.93
CA LEU A 1023 -66.03 -19.41 -16.79
C LEU A 1023 -66.72 -19.60 -18.15
N ASP A 1024 -66.42 -18.73 -19.12
CA ASP A 1024 -66.95 -18.82 -20.49
C ASP A 1024 -66.55 -20.13 -21.16
N ALA A 1025 -65.29 -20.58 -21.01
CA ALA A 1025 -64.85 -21.85 -21.57
C ALA A 1025 -65.56 -23.05 -20.89
N MET A 1026 -65.72 -23.03 -19.56
CA MET A 1026 -66.41 -24.08 -18.82
C MET A 1026 -67.89 -24.21 -19.22
N MET A 1027 -68.58 -23.08 -19.44
CA MET A 1027 -69.98 -23.05 -19.91
C MET A 1027 -70.15 -23.58 -21.35
N ASN A 1028 -69.09 -23.64 -22.15
CA ASN A 1028 -69.14 -24.10 -23.53
C ASN A 1028 -68.84 -25.60 -23.71
N LEU A 1029 -68.47 -26.34 -22.65
CA LEU A 1029 -68.31 -27.79 -22.69
C LEU A 1029 -69.58 -28.53 -23.16
N ARG A 1030 -69.43 -29.50 -24.08
CA ARG A 1030 -70.52 -30.37 -24.59
C ARG A 1030 -70.14 -31.84 -24.53
N PHE A 1031 -71.04 -32.70 -24.05
CA PHE A 1031 -70.81 -34.14 -23.99
C PHE A 1031 -70.77 -34.78 -25.39
N LYS A 1032 -70.00 -35.86 -25.54
CA LYS A 1032 -70.09 -36.76 -26.71
C LYS A 1032 -71.45 -37.46 -26.72
N ALA A 1033 -72.09 -37.56 -27.90
CA ALA A 1033 -73.32 -38.32 -28.07
C ALA A 1033 -73.11 -39.84 -27.91
N ASP A 1034 -74.11 -40.53 -27.36
CA ASP A 1034 -74.19 -41.99 -27.36
C ASP A 1034 -74.67 -42.47 -28.73
N LYS A 1035 -73.81 -43.22 -29.42
CA LYS A 1035 -74.05 -43.73 -30.78
C LYS A 1035 -74.33 -45.23 -30.81
N SER A 1036 -74.45 -45.90 -29.67
CA SER A 1036 -74.64 -47.35 -29.58
C SER A 1036 -75.87 -47.85 -30.34
N VAL A 1037 -76.96 -47.07 -30.33
CA VAL A 1037 -78.18 -47.37 -31.10
C VAL A 1037 -77.98 -47.14 -32.59
N LEU A 1038 -77.25 -46.09 -33.00
CA LEU A 1038 -76.94 -45.81 -34.40
C LEU A 1038 -76.04 -46.88 -35.01
N GLU A 1039 -75.04 -47.36 -34.25
CA GLU A 1039 -74.19 -48.49 -34.63
C GLU A 1039 -75.02 -49.77 -34.82
N ALA A 1040 -75.91 -50.10 -33.87
CA ALA A 1040 -76.77 -51.28 -33.93
C ALA A 1040 -77.76 -51.24 -35.12
N VAL A 1041 -78.30 -50.07 -35.45
CA VAL A 1041 -79.19 -49.89 -36.60
C VAL A 1041 -78.41 -49.97 -37.92
N LEU A 1042 -77.27 -49.31 -38.03
CA LEU A 1042 -76.39 -49.44 -39.20
C LEU A 1042 -75.98 -50.90 -39.44
N ALA A 1043 -75.67 -51.65 -38.38
CA ALA A 1043 -75.39 -53.08 -38.46
C ALA A 1043 -76.58 -53.90 -38.99
N GLN A 1044 -77.79 -53.71 -38.43
CA GLN A 1044 -79.00 -54.38 -38.94
C GLN A 1044 -79.29 -54.06 -40.41
N VAL A 1045 -79.11 -52.80 -40.79
CA VAL A 1045 -79.44 -52.30 -42.12
C VAL A 1045 -78.44 -52.76 -43.19
N ASN A 1046 -77.21 -53.10 -42.79
CA ASN A 1046 -76.19 -53.69 -43.67
C ASN A 1046 -76.47 -55.15 -44.06
N ASP A 1047 -77.24 -55.90 -43.26
CA ASP A 1047 -77.52 -57.33 -43.47
C ASP A 1047 -78.82 -57.60 -44.27
N LEU A 1048 -79.49 -56.56 -44.79
CA LEU A 1048 -80.72 -56.69 -45.58
C LEU A 1048 -80.47 -57.21 -47.00
N ASP A 1049 -81.17 -58.28 -47.41
CA ASP A 1049 -81.26 -58.69 -48.81
C ASP A 1049 -82.26 -57.79 -49.56
N LEU A 1050 -81.73 -56.91 -50.39
CA LEU A 1050 -82.47 -55.90 -51.14
C LEU A 1050 -82.67 -56.29 -52.62
N SER A 1051 -82.25 -57.50 -53.03
CA SER A 1051 -82.19 -57.93 -54.43
C SER A 1051 -83.55 -58.04 -55.15
N ALA A 1052 -84.66 -57.90 -54.43
CA ALA A 1052 -86.02 -57.93 -54.95
C ALA A 1052 -86.65 -56.54 -55.23
N TYR A 1053 -86.03 -55.45 -54.76
CA TYR A 1053 -86.54 -54.08 -54.94
C TYR A 1053 -85.91 -53.39 -56.17
N SER A 1054 -86.58 -52.38 -56.74
CA SER A 1054 -86.04 -51.69 -57.91
C SER A 1054 -84.94 -50.69 -57.53
N GLU A 1055 -84.09 -50.38 -58.50
CA GLU A 1055 -82.97 -49.42 -58.35
C GLU A 1055 -83.45 -47.99 -58.00
N ALA A 1056 -84.72 -47.66 -58.28
CA ALA A 1056 -85.35 -46.41 -57.86
C ALA A 1056 -85.80 -46.43 -56.40
N ASP A 1057 -86.35 -47.55 -55.91
CA ASP A 1057 -86.86 -47.68 -54.53
C ASP A 1057 -85.71 -47.68 -53.50
N LEU A 1058 -84.56 -48.25 -53.88
CA LEU A 1058 -83.37 -48.34 -53.04
C LEU A 1058 -82.56 -47.03 -52.94
N ALA A 1059 -82.87 -46.01 -53.74
CA ALA A 1059 -82.11 -44.75 -53.75
C ALA A 1059 -82.24 -43.97 -52.44
N ALA A 1060 -83.45 -43.86 -51.89
CA ALA A 1060 -83.70 -43.13 -50.63
C ALA A 1060 -83.04 -43.83 -49.43
N PHE A 1061 -83.13 -45.16 -49.38
CA PHE A 1061 -82.50 -46.01 -48.37
C PHE A 1061 -80.97 -45.82 -48.32
N ASN A 1062 -80.30 -45.90 -49.47
CA ASN A 1062 -78.84 -45.74 -49.52
C ASN A 1062 -78.39 -44.32 -49.15
N ALA A 1063 -79.19 -43.30 -49.48
CA ALA A 1063 -78.93 -41.92 -49.06
C ALA A 1063 -79.08 -41.73 -47.54
N ALA A 1064 -80.15 -42.26 -46.94
CA ALA A 1064 -80.37 -42.24 -45.50
C ALA A 1064 -79.25 -42.98 -44.74
N LYS A 1065 -78.82 -44.14 -45.26
CA LYS A 1065 -77.69 -44.89 -44.72
C LYS A 1065 -76.38 -44.10 -44.78
N ALA A 1066 -76.04 -43.49 -45.92
CA ALA A 1066 -74.81 -42.71 -46.05
C ALA A 1066 -74.80 -41.48 -45.11
N ALA A 1067 -75.95 -40.83 -44.90
CA ALA A 1067 -76.10 -39.75 -43.93
C ALA A 1067 -75.90 -40.27 -42.48
N ALA A 1068 -76.46 -41.42 -42.15
CA ALA A 1068 -76.30 -42.08 -40.86
C ALA A 1068 -74.85 -42.52 -40.59
N GLU A 1069 -74.15 -43.06 -41.59
CA GLU A 1069 -72.71 -43.37 -41.51
C GLU A 1069 -71.86 -42.11 -41.31
N ALA A 1070 -72.20 -40.98 -41.95
CA ALA A 1070 -71.51 -39.71 -41.73
C ALA A 1070 -71.69 -39.21 -40.29
N VAL A 1071 -72.92 -39.22 -39.76
CA VAL A 1071 -73.21 -38.86 -38.36
C VAL A 1071 -72.56 -39.83 -37.37
N TYR A 1072 -72.43 -41.12 -37.70
CA TYR A 1072 -71.72 -42.08 -36.86
C TYR A 1072 -70.24 -41.72 -36.69
N ASN A 1073 -69.57 -41.31 -37.79
CA ASN A 1073 -68.13 -41.05 -37.80
C ASN A 1073 -67.70 -39.67 -37.25
N ASP A 1074 -68.59 -38.66 -37.17
CA ASP A 1074 -68.22 -37.34 -36.61
C ASP A 1074 -68.09 -37.38 -35.07
N VAL A 1075 -66.88 -37.24 -34.55
CA VAL A 1075 -66.58 -37.25 -33.10
C VAL A 1075 -67.19 -36.08 -32.31
N ASN A 1076 -67.74 -35.07 -32.97
CA ASN A 1076 -68.42 -33.93 -32.35
C ASN A 1076 -69.95 -33.95 -32.52
N ALA A 1077 -70.52 -34.97 -33.17
CA ALA A 1077 -71.96 -35.06 -33.42
C ALA A 1077 -72.79 -34.96 -32.12
N GLU A 1078 -73.81 -34.10 -32.15
CA GLU A 1078 -74.78 -33.94 -31.06
C GLU A 1078 -75.81 -35.08 -31.02
N GLN A 1079 -76.42 -35.34 -29.85
CA GLN A 1079 -77.36 -36.46 -29.67
C GLN A 1079 -78.55 -36.35 -30.62
N ASP A 1080 -79.13 -35.16 -30.77
CA ASP A 1080 -80.25 -34.90 -31.70
C ASP A 1080 -79.92 -35.28 -33.15
N ALA A 1081 -78.66 -35.13 -33.58
CA ALA A 1081 -78.22 -35.55 -34.91
C ALA A 1081 -78.12 -37.08 -35.02
N VAL A 1082 -77.61 -37.74 -33.98
CA VAL A 1082 -77.51 -39.21 -33.87
C VAL A 1082 -78.90 -39.85 -33.82
N ASP A 1083 -79.81 -39.31 -33.01
CA ASP A 1083 -81.19 -39.77 -32.86
C ASP A 1083 -81.99 -39.54 -34.15
N LYS A 1084 -81.78 -38.43 -34.85
CA LYS A 1084 -82.35 -38.21 -36.18
C LYS A 1084 -81.79 -39.19 -37.21
N ALA A 1085 -80.48 -39.44 -37.20
CA ALA A 1085 -79.85 -40.41 -38.10
C ALA A 1085 -80.39 -41.83 -37.89
N ILE A 1086 -80.66 -42.24 -36.64
CA ILE A 1086 -81.36 -43.49 -36.31
C ILE A 1086 -82.76 -43.52 -36.95
N ALA A 1087 -83.56 -42.47 -36.71
CA ALA A 1087 -84.95 -42.41 -37.15
C ALA A 1087 -85.10 -42.37 -38.68
N ASP A 1088 -84.30 -41.53 -39.35
CA ASP A 1088 -84.27 -41.42 -40.82
C ASP A 1088 -83.89 -42.76 -41.46
N LEU A 1089 -82.88 -43.44 -40.91
CA LEU A 1089 -82.39 -44.72 -41.43
C LEU A 1089 -83.40 -45.86 -41.24
N GLN A 1090 -84.03 -45.96 -40.06
CA GLN A 1090 -85.08 -46.94 -39.80
C GLN A 1090 -86.32 -46.71 -40.69
N ALA A 1091 -86.72 -45.46 -40.89
CA ALA A 1091 -87.88 -45.11 -41.72
C ALA A 1091 -87.68 -45.41 -43.22
N ALA A 1092 -86.43 -45.54 -43.68
CA ALA A 1092 -86.10 -45.78 -45.08
C ALA A 1092 -86.05 -47.28 -45.48
N ILE A 1093 -86.25 -48.21 -44.54
CA ILE A 1093 -86.23 -49.66 -44.81
C ILE A 1093 -87.46 -50.07 -45.66
N PRO A 1094 -87.29 -50.65 -46.88
CA PRO A 1094 -88.41 -50.94 -47.79
C PRO A 1094 -89.37 -52.05 -47.29
N THR A 1095 -90.68 -51.92 -47.58
CA THR A 1095 -91.71 -52.87 -47.09
C THR A 1095 -92.84 -53.33 -48.05
N GLU A 1096 -93.37 -52.53 -49.01
CA GLU A 1096 -94.43 -52.87 -50.03
C GLU A 1096 -94.66 -51.64 -51.03
N GLU A 1097 -95.33 -51.72 -52.20
CA GLU A 1097 -95.13 -50.85 -53.44
C GLU A 1097 -96.08 -49.56 -53.76
N PRO A 1098 -95.64 -48.26 -54.09
CA PRO A 1098 -96.43 -46.94 -54.21
C PRO A 1098 -96.19 -45.82 -55.37
N ALA A 1099 -96.71 -44.51 -55.31
CA ALA A 1099 -96.62 -43.30 -56.29
C ALA A 1099 -96.96 -41.83 -55.67
N ASP A 1100 -97.05 -40.54 -56.19
CA ASP A 1100 -97.11 -39.69 -57.48
C ASP A 1100 -96.75 -38.10 -57.35
N THR A 1101 -97.23 -37.07 -58.16
CA THR A 1101 -96.57 -35.70 -58.52
C THR A 1101 -97.41 -34.35 -58.82
N THR A 1102 -96.79 -33.10 -59.08
CA THR A 1102 -97.23 -31.71 -59.70
C THR A 1102 -96.86 -30.34 -58.92
N ASP A 1103 -96.92 -28.98 -59.25
CA ASP A 1103 -96.94 -27.90 -60.39
C ASP A 1103 -97.23 -26.39 -59.81
N THR A 1104 -97.00 -25.05 -60.19
CA THR A 1104 -96.25 -24.02 -61.09
C THR A 1104 -96.19 -22.47 -60.56
N ASP A 1105 -95.92 -21.33 -61.33
CA ASP A 1105 -95.40 -19.92 -60.91
C ASP A 1105 -95.72 -18.56 -61.77
N LEU A 1106 -95.50 -17.24 -61.32
CA LEU A 1106 -95.34 -15.90 -62.09
C LEU A 1106 -95.07 -14.45 -61.36
N THR A 1107 -95.05 -13.22 -62.02
CA THR A 1107 -94.31 -11.91 -61.63
C THR A 1107 -94.87 -10.40 -61.83
N GLN A 1108 -94.38 -9.33 -61.09
CA GLN A 1108 -94.01 -7.86 -61.43
C GLN A 1108 -93.61 -6.93 -60.20
N THR A 1109 -93.24 -5.61 -60.32
CA THR A 1109 -92.49 -4.74 -59.30
C THR A 1109 -92.79 -3.20 -59.19
N ASP A 1110 -92.70 -2.54 -58.01
CA ASP A 1110 -92.82 -1.04 -57.78
C ASP A 1110 -92.16 -0.50 -56.44
N THR A 1111 -92.49 0.73 -55.97
CA THR A 1111 -91.89 1.53 -54.85
C THR A 1111 -92.76 1.71 -53.55
N GLU A 1112 -92.23 2.44 -52.54
CA GLU A 1112 -92.82 2.87 -51.23
C GLU A 1112 -92.60 2.01 -49.95
N THR A 1113 -93.04 2.54 -48.80
CA THR A 1113 -92.91 2.06 -47.40
C THR A 1113 -94.18 2.57 -46.67
N PRO A 1114 -94.93 1.81 -45.82
CA PRO A 1114 -94.39 1.05 -44.67
C PRO A 1114 -95.15 -0.21 -44.18
N THR A 1115 -94.67 -0.79 -43.06
CA THR A 1115 -95.39 -1.56 -42.01
C THR A 1115 -96.11 -2.90 -42.31
N GLN A 1116 -95.53 -3.97 -41.73
CA GLN A 1116 -96.15 -4.89 -40.75
C GLN A 1116 -97.31 -5.84 -41.15
N GLY A 1117 -97.10 -7.15 -40.92
CA GLY A 1117 -98.15 -8.04 -40.39
C GLY A 1117 -98.23 -9.48 -40.93
N ASP A 1118 -97.93 -10.44 -40.05
CA ASP A 1118 -98.57 -11.76 -39.94
C ASP A 1118 -98.41 -12.76 -41.14
N ALA A 1119 -98.81 -14.05 -41.09
CA ALA A 1119 -99.69 -14.72 -40.13
C ALA A 1119 -99.47 -16.24 -39.95
N ALA A 1120 -99.91 -16.74 -38.78
CA ALA A 1120 -100.43 -18.10 -38.50
C ALA A 1120 -99.45 -19.30 -38.65
N LEU A 1121 -99.63 -20.46 -37.99
CA LEU A 1121 -100.79 -21.05 -37.28
C LEU A 1121 -100.38 -21.43 -35.83
N THR A 1122 -100.93 -20.84 -34.77
CA THR A 1122 -102.21 -21.16 -34.06
C THR A 1122 -102.27 -22.49 -33.27
N THR A 1123 -102.59 -22.32 -31.98
CA THR A 1123 -103.39 -23.22 -31.09
C THR A 1123 -102.82 -24.55 -30.56
N GLY A 1124 -102.95 -24.73 -29.23
CA GLY A 1124 -102.71 -25.98 -28.49
C GLY A 1124 -101.34 -26.03 -27.79
N GLY A 1125 -101.19 -26.14 -26.46
CA GLY A 1125 -102.15 -26.07 -25.36
C GLY A 1125 -102.19 -27.34 -24.49
N GLY A 1126 -101.99 -27.20 -23.17
CA GLY A 1126 -102.15 -28.29 -22.19
C GLY A 1126 -101.13 -28.25 -21.05
N ASN A 1127 -101.60 -28.36 -19.80
CA ASN A 1127 -100.75 -28.51 -18.61
C ASN A 1127 -100.40 -29.98 -18.32
N ALA A 1128 -99.14 -30.22 -17.93
CA ALA A 1128 -98.66 -31.34 -17.09
C ALA A 1128 -97.25 -30.94 -16.61
N LYS A 1129 -96.80 -30.92 -15.34
CA LYS A 1129 -97.21 -31.57 -14.07
C LYS A 1129 -97.38 -33.09 -14.23
N THR A 1130 -96.58 -33.95 -13.61
CA THR A 1130 -95.87 -33.92 -12.30
C THR A 1130 -94.40 -34.37 -12.46
N GLY A 1131 -93.42 -34.08 -11.59
CA GLY A 1131 -93.34 -34.36 -10.13
C GLY A 1131 -92.74 -35.76 -9.88
N GLU A 1132 -92.04 -36.10 -8.77
CA GLU A 1132 -91.52 -35.37 -7.60
C GLU A 1132 -90.26 -36.18 -7.11
N ALA A 1133 -89.32 -35.77 -6.24
CA ALA A 1133 -89.26 -34.67 -5.27
C ALA A 1133 -87.79 -34.27 -4.89
N THR A 1134 -87.65 -33.50 -3.80
CA THR A 1134 -86.48 -33.05 -3.00
C THR A 1134 -85.58 -34.14 -2.36
N PRO A 1135 -84.43 -33.80 -1.68
CA PRO A 1135 -83.78 -32.49 -1.40
C PRO A 1135 -82.27 -32.47 -1.86
N ILE A 1136 -81.33 -31.55 -1.54
CA ILE A 1136 -81.08 -30.64 -0.40
C ILE A 1136 -80.40 -29.32 -0.84
N ALA A 1137 -80.84 -28.21 -0.21
CA ALA A 1137 -80.21 -26.90 -0.01
C ALA A 1137 -79.31 -26.24 -1.09
N LEU A 1138 -79.76 -25.06 -1.56
CA LEU A 1138 -78.90 -23.89 -1.71
C LEU A 1138 -79.54 -22.71 -0.96
N ALA A 1139 -78.74 -21.87 -0.30
CA ALA A 1139 -79.20 -20.61 0.30
C ALA A 1139 -79.00 -19.45 -0.68
N VAL A 1140 -79.84 -18.40 -0.60
CA VAL A 1140 -79.97 -17.40 -1.67
C VAL A 1140 -79.81 -15.96 -1.15
N ALA A 1141 -78.94 -15.24 -1.87
CA ALA A 1141 -78.90 -13.78 -2.07
C ALA A 1141 -78.43 -12.82 -0.96
N ALA A 1142 -77.94 -11.68 -1.47
CA ALA A 1142 -77.82 -10.34 -0.90
C ALA A 1142 -76.74 -10.13 0.20
N VAL A 1143 -75.71 -9.30 0.01
CA VAL A 1143 -75.75 -7.83 -0.30
C VAL A 1143 -76.46 -7.10 0.86
N SER A 1144 -75.79 -6.22 1.62
CA SER A 1144 -75.59 -4.82 1.18
C SER A 1144 -74.56 -4.03 2.01
N LEU A 1145 -73.72 -3.28 1.29
CA LEU A 1145 -73.44 -1.84 1.45
C LEU A 1145 -72.85 -1.24 2.75
N VAL A 1146 -71.77 -0.47 2.52
CA VAL A 1146 -71.47 0.87 3.07
C VAL A 1146 -71.18 0.97 4.57
N GLY A 1147 -69.88 1.10 4.89
CA GLY A 1147 -69.42 1.66 6.16
C GLY A 1147 -69.71 3.17 6.26
N ALA A 1148 -69.83 3.68 7.49
CA ALA A 1148 -70.05 5.08 7.76
C ALA A 1148 -69.35 5.53 9.06
N ALA A 1149 -68.94 6.80 9.07
CA ALA A 1149 -68.48 7.57 10.23
C ALA A 1149 -67.18 7.11 10.95
N LEU A 1150 -66.10 7.83 10.62
CA LEU A 1150 -65.03 8.19 11.55
C LEU A 1150 -65.56 8.75 12.90
N PHE A 1151 -64.63 8.79 13.86
CA PHE A 1151 -64.22 9.97 14.65
C PHE A 1151 -64.42 10.02 16.19
N ILE A 1152 -63.35 10.54 16.84
CA ILE A 1152 -63.28 11.46 18.00
C ILE A 1152 -63.14 10.89 19.45
N SER A 1153 -62.22 11.57 20.17
CA SER A 1153 -62.15 11.81 21.63
C SER A 1153 -61.42 10.80 22.55
N LYS A 1154 -60.11 11.05 22.73
CA LYS A 1154 -59.46 10.93 24.05
C LYS A 1154 -59.99 12.04 24.98
N LYS A 1155 -60.15 11.77 26.28
CA LYS A 1155 -60.80 12.69 27.24
C LYS A 1155 -60.10 14.06 27.39
N ARG A 1156 -60.94 15.10 27.51
CA ARG A 1156 -60.82 16.31 28.38
C ARG A 1156 -59.73 16.21 29.47
N SER A 1157 -58.97 17.25 29.83
CA SER A 1157 -59.14 18.70 29.59
C SER A 1157 -57.91 19.52 30.04
N ARG A 1158 -57.60 20.61 29.34
CA ARG A 1158 -57.72 21.99 29.86
C ARG A 1158 -57.58 23.02 28.74
#